data_AF-A0A1W6CQ74-F1
#
_entry.id   AF-A0A1W6CQ74-F1
#
_cell.length_a   1.000
_cell.length_b   1.000
_cell.length_c   1.000
_cell.angle_alpha   90.00
_cell.angle_beta   90.00
_cell.angle_gamma   90.00
#
_symmetry.space_group_name_H-M   'P 1'
#
loop_
_entity.id
_entity.type
_entity.pdbx_description
1 polymer ?
#
loop_
_entity_poly.entity_id
_entity_poly.type
_entity_poly.pdbx_seq_one_letter_code
_entity_poly.pdbx_strand_id
1 'polypeptide(L)'
;MTGFPPVTVDTALSVCPHDCPSACPLVVELPEPGRIGRVHGGDMAYTEGVVCAKVARYAERVHHPDRLTTPLKRVGPKGEGRFAPITWDEALDEIAARFKEAAAGLGPQTVWPYFYAGTMGHVQQSAINRLRRVMGYSNQAKTICSAAASTGWVAGTGARWGVDAREIPESDLIVIWGANPAATQVHLMGLISQARKARGAKLVVVDPYRTPTAEKADQHLMLRPGTDGALACAVMHVMFRDDLADRAYMSRYTDCPERLEAHLKTRTPQWASAITGLSVDEIEAFARAYGSTRRAYLRSGYGYSRSRNGSVNLHAVSCLPAVSGAWAHKGGGACQSMGGVFDIARTLLDGLDVPAPKVRTLDMSRIGPVLANDPRDLAGGPPVTAMLVQNSNPAEVAPDSGLVRRGLARDNLFLAVHEQFMTATARYADIVLPATTSMEHADLYTSYGHTFLQVAKPVIAPIGQSRANHRVIADLAARLGAIHPGFEMDEWEMIDQVLLASDLPGADELHVLGRLDCAKVFEDAHFLSGFGHDDGRFRFAPDWGVEGLPELPDHLAVTDDADEEHPFRLITPPSRHFLNTSFTEMPTSRTQAGRPTALIHPEDCAALGLAETELVAIGNRKAEIKVHVKPFPGIARGVVAVEGIWPDRFFEGGKGVNHLTSADPALPGGGAVFHDTKVWLRACHPERERGISA
;
A
#
# COMPACT_ATOMS: atom_id res chain seq x y z
N MET A 1 -30.01 31.40 33.26
CA MET A 1 -29.24 30.61 32.28
C MET A 1 -27.76 30.80 32.62
N THR A 2 -27.22 29.94 33.47
CA THR A 2 -25.81 29.96 33.85
C THR A 2 -25.02 29.22 32.78
N GLY A 3 -24.37 29.96 31.89
CA GLY A 3 -23.41 29.38 30.94
C GLY A 3 -22.21 28.86 31.73
N PHE A 4 -21.94 27.56 31.62
CA PHE A 4 -20.67 27.01 32.09
C PHE A 4 -19.52 27.68 31.31
N PRO A 5 -18.42 28.06 31.97
CA PRO A 5 -17.24 28.53 31.27
C PRO A 5 -16.76 27.46 30.28
N PRO A 6 -16.20 27.83 29.11
CA PRO A 6 -15.65 26.86 28.19
C PRO A 6 -14.56 26.06 28.90
N VAL A 7 -14.72 24.74 28.98
CA VAL A 7 -13.67 23.85 29.45
C VAL A 7 -12.57 23.87 28.38
N THR A 8 -11.45 24.53 28.67
CA THR A 8 -10.24 24.40 27.88
C THR A 8 -9.68 23.00 28.11
N VAL A 9 -9.75 22.15 27.09
CA VAL A 9 -9.11 20.84 27.08
C VAL A 9 -7.67 21.02 26.61
N ASP A 10 -6.70 20.51 27.36
CA ASP A 10 -5.30 20.53 26.94
C ASP A 10 -5.12 19.78 25.62
N THR A 11 -4.15 20.20 24.80
CA THR A 11 -3.90 19.55 23.50
C THR A 11 -2.42 19.27 23.30
N ALA A 12 -2.13 18.24 22.52
CA ALA A 12 -0.78 17.87 22.09
C ALA A 12 -0.72 17.66 20.58
N LEU A 13 0.48 17.84 20.01
CA LEU A 13 0.73 17.62 18.59
C LEU A 13 1.22 16.19 18.33
N SER A 14 0.78 15.60 17.23
CA SER A 14 1.25 14.29 16.76
C SER A 14 1.13 14.20 15.24
N VAL A 15 1.44 13.05 14.66
CA VAL A 15 1.35 12.76 13.23
C VAL A 15 0.68 11.42 13.01
N CYS A 16 -0.17 11.31 11.99
CA CYS A 16 -0.82 10.06 11.62
C CYS A 16 0.21 9.06 11.06
N PRO A 17 0.34 7.85 11.65
CA PRO A 17 1.37 6.88 11.29
C PRO A 17 0.93 5.88 10.20
N HIS A 18 -0.28 6.02 9.68
CA HIS A 18 -0.90 4.96 8.88
C HIS A 18 -0.45 5.00 7.41
N ASP A 19 -0.49 3.83 6.75
CA ASP A 19 -0.21 3.69 5.33
C ASP A 19 -1.28 4.36 4.45
N CYS A 20 -1.16 5.68 4.33
CA CYS A 20 -1.98 6.58 3.53
C CYS A 20 -1.09 7.72 3.01
N PRO A 21 -1.35 8.30 1.82
CA PRO A 21 -0.49 9.33 1.25
C PRO A 21 -0.40 10.65 2.03
N SER A 22 -1.02 10.76 3.21
CA SER A 22 -1.38 12.07 3.78
C SER A 22 -0.63 12.45 5.05
N ALA A 23 -0.03 11.48 5.77
CA ALA A 23 0.75 11.70 7.00
C ALA A 23 0.25 12.89 7.85
N CYS A 24 -1.07 12.92 8.14
CA CYS A 24 -1.72 14.15 8.59
C CYS A 24 -1.10 14.65 9.90
N PRO A 25 -0.81 15.96 10.04
CA PRO A 25 -0.56 16.55 11.35
C PRO A 25 -1.82 16.40 12.21
N LEU A 26 -1.64 16.14 13.49
CA LEU A 26 -2.73 15.88 14.43
C LEU A 26 -2.66 16.85 15.61
N VAL A 27 -3.83 17.30 16.05
CA VAL A 27 -4.04 17.98 17.33
C VAL A 27 -4.91 17.06 18.18
N VAL A 28 -4.35 16.56 19.28
CA VAL A 28 -4.94 15.52 20.12
C VAL A 28 -5.41 16.15 21.42
N GLU A 29 -6.70 16.00 21.74
CA GLU A 29 -7.24 16.40 23.03
C GLU A 29 -6.72 15.51 24.18
N LEU A 30 -6.42 16.12 25.32
CA LEU A 30 -5.98 15.47 26.55
C LEU A 30 -6.98 15.77 27.67
N PRO A 31 -8.09 15.03 27.75
CA PRO A 31 -9.12 15.28 28.77
C PRO A 31 -8.64 14.99 30.20
N GLU A 32 -7.68 14.09 30.37
CA GLU A 32 -7.07 13.74 31.65
C GLU A 32 -5.70 13.06 31.43
N PRO A 33 -4.82 12.99 32.44
CA PRO A 33 -3.49 12.39 32.30
C PRO A 33 -3.55 10.94 31.77
N GLY A 34 -2.76 10.65 30.74
CA GLY A 34 -2.65 9.31 30.16
C GLY A 34 -3.81 8.89 29.24
N ARG A 35 -4.80 9.76 28.99
CA ARG A 35 -5.92 9.48 28.11
C ARG A 35 -6.00 10.52 26.99
N ILE A 36 -6.29 10.05 25.78
CA ILE A 36 -6.54 10.92 24.62
C ILE A 36 -8.04 11.02 24.37
N GLY A 37 -8.49 12.20 23.95
CA GLY A 37 -9.84 12.52 23.55
C GLY A 37 -10.00 12.49 22.03
N ARG A 38 -10.71 13.48 21.48
CA ARG A 38 -10.88 13.61 20.03
C ARG A 38 -9.57 13.99 19.37
N VAL A 39 -9.39 13.52 18.15
CA VAL A 39 -8.24 13.89 17.31
C VAL A 39 -8.74 14.79 16.18
N HIS A 40 -8.10 15.93 16.03
CA HIS A 40 -8.33 16.92 14.99
C HIS A 40 -7.15 16.98 14.03
N GLY A 41 -7.36 17.51 12.83
CA GLY A 41 -6.25 17.77 11.92
C GLY A 41 -5.52 19.05 12.31
N GLY A 42 -4.20 18.99 12.32
CA GLY A 42 -3.36 20.18 12.40
C GLY A 42 -3.36 20.95 11.07
N ASP A 43 -2.96 22.21 11.15
CA ASP A 43 -2.78 23.04 9.96
C ASP A 43 -1.68 22.46 9.06
N MET A 44 -1.94 22.37 7.76
CA MET A 44 -0.97 22.04 6.70
C MET A 44 -1.67 22.26 5.35
N ALA A 45 -0.99 22.93 4.42
CA ALA A 45 -1.57 23.34 3.13
C ALA A 45 -2.19 22.20 2.32
N TYR A 46 -1.70 20.97 2.48
CA TYR A 46 -2.24 19.80 1.80
C TYR A 46 -3.46 19.17 2.49
N THR A 47 -3.53 19.16 3.83
CA THR A 47 -4.65 18.54 4.57
C THR A 47 -5.74 19.53 4.98
N GLU A 48 -5.44 20.82 5.05
CA GLU A 48 -6.34 21.91 5.43
C GLU A 48 -7.07 21.66 6.78
N GLY A 49 -6.36 21.10 7.77
CA GLY A 49 -6.94 20.77 9.09
C GLY A 49 -7.91 19.58 9.08
N VAL A 50 -8.08 18.89 7.95
CA VAL A 50 -8.95 17.71 7.85
C VAL A 50 -8.17 16.46 8.29
N VAL A 51 -8.88 15.52 8.92
CA VAL A 51 -8.44 14.14 9.15
C VAL A 51 -9.56 13.17 8.78
N CYS A 52 -9.21 11.94 8.43
CA CYS A 52 -10.23 10.93 8.10
C CYS A 52 -10.97 10.42 9.34
N ALA A 53 -12.16 9.84 9.13
CA ALA A 53 -13.00 9.34 10.22
C ALA A 53 -12.32 8.28 11.12
N LYS A 54 -11.39 7.49 10.56
CA LYS A 54 -10.61 6.48 11.29
C LYS A 54 -9.74 7.12 12.37
N VAL A 55 -9.05 8.21 12.00
CA VAL A 55 -8.10 8.91 12.88
C VAL A 55 -8.82 9.88 13.81
N ALA A 56 -9.90 10.51 13.37
CA ALA A 56 -10.71 11.39 14.23
C ALA A 56 -11.23 10.70 15.51
N ARG A 57 -11.32 9.36 15.48
CA ARG A 57 -11.77 8.50 16.58
C ARG A 57 -10.65 7.60 17.13
N TYR A 58 -9.38 8.01 16.98
CA TYR A 58 -8.24 7.16 17.33
C TYR A 58 -8.22 6.71 18.80
N ALA A 59 -8.87 7.46 19.71
CA ALA A 59 -9.08 7.05 21.09
C ALA A 59 -9.77 5.67 21.23
N GLU A 60 -10.68 5.31 20.32
CA GLU A 60 -11.34 3.99 20.29
C GLU A 60 -10.32 2.87 20.10
N ARG A 61 -9.23 3.14 19.36
CA ARG A 61 -8.14 2.19 19.12
C ARG A 61 -7.14 2.17 20.28
N VAL A 62 -6.68 3.35 20.71
CA VAL A 62 -5.65 3.48 21.74
C VAL A 62 -6.11 2.86 23.06
N HIS A 63 -7.38 3.08 23.43
CA HIS A 63 -7.98 2.65 24.70
C HIS A 63 -8.90 1.43 24.53
N HIS A 64 -8.77 0.68 23.42
CA HIS A 64 -9.62 -0.48 23.17
C HIS A 64 -9.44 -1.56 24.26
N PRO A 65 -10.52 -2.18 24.77
CA PRO A 65 -10.40 -3.21 25.81
C PRO A 65 -9.60 -4.44 25.37
N ASP A 66 -9.69 -4.82 24.10
CA ASP A 66 -8.94 -5.97 23.54
C ASP A 66 -7.49 -5.64 23.15
N ARG A 67 -6.98 -4.46 23.53
CA ARG A 67 -5.60 -4.08 23.26
C ARG A 67 -4.65 -4.99 24.03
N LEU A 68 -3.58 -5.44 23.36
CA LEU A 68 -2.52 -6.20 24.02
C LEU A 68 -1.75 -5.28 24.98
N THR A 69 -1.66 -5.68 26.24
CA THR A 69 -1.04 -4.89 27.31
C THR A 69 0.05 -5.64 28.09
N THR A 70 0.21 -6.95 27.87
CA THR A 70 1.18 -7.80 28.56
C THR A 70 1.78 -8.80 27.57
N PRO A 71 3.07 -9.16 27.67
CA PRO A 71 3.65 -10.24 26.89
C PRO A 71 2.95 -11.59 27.14
N LEU A 72 2.83 -12.40 26.10
CA LEU A 72 2.08 -13.65 26.12
C LEU A 72 2.89 -14.81 25.52
N LYS A 73 2.83 -15.99 26.15
CA LYS A 73 3.40 -17.25 25.67
C LYS A 73 2.30 -18.23 25.27
N ARG A 74 2.47 -18.88 24.12
CA ARG A 74 1.51 -19.88 23.62
C ARG A 74 1.46 -21.10 24.55
N VAL A 75 0.25 -21.55 24.87
CA VAL A 75 -0.02 -22.74 25.72
C VAL A 75 -0.93 -23.77 25.05
N GLY A 76 -1.12 -23.66 23.73
CA GLY A 76 -1.89 -24.60 22.91
C GLY A 76 -1.34 -24.70 21.48
N PRO A 77 -1.96 -25.48 20.60
CA PRO A 77 -1.65 -25.52 19.17
C PRO A 77 -1.54 -24.13 18.50
N LYS A 78 -0.62 -23.99 17.54
CA LYS A 78 -0.51 -22.78 16.73
C LYS A 78 -1.82 -22.51 16.01
N GLY A 79 -2.26 -21.26 16.00
CA GLY A 79 -3.49 -20.84 15.35
C GLY A 79 -4.74 -20.96 16.22
N GLU A 80 -4.71 -21.61 17.39
CA GLU A 80 -5.87 -21.64 18.31
C GLU A 80 -6.06 -20.30 19.03
N GLY A 81 -4.95 -19.61 19.33
CA GLY A 81 -4.95 -18.32 20.04
C GLY A 81 -4.99 -18.44 21.56
N ARG A 82 -4.49 -19.55 22.12
CA ARG A 82 -4.41 -19.78 23.58
C ARG A 82 -3.03 -19.40 24.12
N PHE A 83 -3.02 -18.45 25.05
CA PHE A 83 -1.81 -17.90 25.63
C PHE A 83 -1.91 -17.76 27.15
N ALA A 84 -0.75 -17.73 27.81
CA ALA A 84 -0.58 -17.33 29.21
C ALA A 84 0.34 -16.09 29.28
N PRO A 85 0.10 -15.17 30.23
CA PRO A 85 0.97 -14.02 30.42
C PRO A 85 2.37 -14.45 30.89
N ILE A 86 3.38 -13.75 30.41
CA ILE A 86 4.77 -13.88 30.85
C ILE A 86 5.38 -12.48 31.04
N THR A 87 6.53 -12.41 31.70
CA THR A 87 7.27 -11.16 31.83
C THR A 87 7.99 -10.78 30.53
N TRP A 88 8.37 -9.52 30.39
CA TRP A 88 9.18 -9.06 29.26
C TRP A 88 10.54 -9.74 29.18
N ASP A 89 11.21 -9.96 30.32
CA ASP A 89 12.53 -10.60 30.32
C ASP A 89 12.43 -12.06 29.89
N GLU A 90 11.47 -12.83 30.41
CA GLU A 90 11.22 -14.21 29.94
C GLU A 90 10.91 -14.26 28.44
N ALA A 91 10.14 -13.31 27.93
CA ALA A 91 9.78 -13.24 26.52
C ALA A 91 11.00 -12.99 25.64
N LEU A 92 11.81 -11.97 25.99
CA LEU A 92 12.99 -11.57 25.24
C LEU A 92 14.10 -12.64 25.32
N ASP A 93 14.26 -13.27 26.48
CA ASP A 93 15.23 -14.35 26.69
C ASP A 93 14.87 -15.58 25.85
N GLU A 94 13.59 -16.00 25.84
CA GLU A 94 13.13 -17.10 24.97
C GLU A 94 13.34 -16.75 23.49
N ILE A 95 12.96 -15.55 23.04
CA ILE A 95 13.16 -15.13 21.64
C ILE A 95 14.64 -15.19 21.27
N ALA A 96 15.52 -14.61 22.10
CA ALA A 96 16.95 -14.61 21.85
C ALA A 96 17.55 -16.03 21.84
N ALA A 97 17.12 -16.89 22.77
CA ALA A 97 17.55 -18.29 22.82
C ALA A 97 17.14 -19.05 21.54
N ARG A 98 15.89 -18.90 21.10
CA ARG A 98 15.36 -19.56 19.89
C ARG A 98 16.03 -19.08 18.62
N PHE A 99 16.35 -17.79 18.53
CA PHE A 99 17.08 -17.25 17.39
C PHE A 99 18.51 -17.77 17.33
N LYS A 100 19.20 -17.84 18.49
CA LYS A 100 20.54 -18.44 18.59
C LYS A 100 20.53 -19.93 18.24
N GLU A 101 19.56 -20.69 18.74
CA GLU A 101 19.38 -22.11 18.45
C GLU A 101 19.18 -22.34 16.94
N ALA A 102 18.24 -21.61 16.32
CA ALA A 102 17.97 -21.70 14.90
C ALA A 102 19.21 -21.35 14.06
N ALA A 103 19.89 -20.24 14.38
CA ALA A 103 21.08 -19.80 13.68
C ALA A 103 22.26 -20.78 13.85
N ALA A 104 22.43 -21.40 15.02
CA ALA A 104 23.46 -22.41 15.25
C ALA A 104 23.19 -23.71 14.46
N GLY A 105 21.91 -24.07 14.26
CA GLY A 105 21.52 -25.27 13.53
C GLY A 105 21.62 -25.15 12.01
N LEU A 106 21.07 -24.08 11.43
CA LEU A 106 20.92 -23.93 9.96
C LEU A 106 21.64 -22.69 9.38
N GLY A 107 22.38 -21.96 10.22
CA GLY A 107 22.99 -20.68 9.85
C GLY A 107 22.03 -19.49 10.02
N PRO A 108 22.54 -18.26 10.15
CA PRO A 108 21.75 -17.08 10.52
C PRO A 108 20.64 -16.75 9.51
N GLN A 109 20.79 -17.15 8.25
CA GLN A 109 19.78 -16.93 7.22
C GLN A 109 18.48 -17.74 7.42
N THR A 110 18.42 -18.70 8.37
CA THR A 110 17.14 -19.32 8.74
C THR A 110 16.22 -18.38 9.53
N VAL A 111 16.78 -17.33 10.15
CA VAL A 111 16.01 -16.29 10.84
C VAL A 111 15.53 -15.26 9.82
N TRP A 112 14.23 -14.98 9.82
CA TRP A 112 13.62 -13.99 8.95
C TRP A 112 12.81 -12.94 9.73
N PRO A 113 13.39 -11.75 9.94
CA PRO A 113 12.64 -10.59 10.42
C PRO A 113 11.69 -10.10 9.33
N TYR A 114 10.39 -10.02 9.63
CA TYR A 114 9.32 -9.73 8.68
C TYR A 114 8.53 -8.47 9.08
N PHE A 115 8.47 -7.46 8.22
CA PHE A 115 7.81 -6.19 8.56
C PHE A 115 7.33 -5.39 7.34
N TYR A 116 6.37 -4.48 7.56
CA TYR A 116 5.92 -3.55 6.53
C TYR A 116 5.35 -2.25 7.12
N ALA A 117 4.17 -1.81 6.65
CA ALA A 117 3.62 -0.47 6.78
C ALA A 117 2.50 -0.31 7.85
N GLY A 118 2.38 -1.24 8.81
CA GLY A 118 1.43 -1.10 9.94
C GLY A 118 1.67 0.15 10.80
N THR A 119 2.92 0.60 10.86
CA THR A 119 3.35 1.95 11.24
C THR A 119 4.33 2.46 10.19
N MET A 120 4.19 3.73 9.80
CA MET A 120 4.98 4.36 8.73
C MET A 120 6.04 5.33 9.23
N GLY A 121 6.16 5.52 10.54
CA GLY A 121 7.26 6.28 11.10
C GLY A 121 8.60 5.54 10.91
N HIS A 122 9.65 6.29 10.55
CA HIS A 122 10.91 5.73 10.06
C HIS A 122 11.69 4.97 11.14
N VAL A 123 11.74 5.46 12.38
CA VAL A 123 12.46 4.80 13.48
C VAL A 123 11.76 3.50 13.84
N GLN A 124 10.44 3.54 14.06
CA GLN A 124 9.69 2.35 14.47
C GLN A 124 9.58 1.32 13.35
N GLN A 125 9.61 1.72 12.08
CA GLN A 125 9.60 0.77 10.96
C GLN A 125 10.99 0.17 10.68
N SER A 126 12.08 0.93 10.85
CA SER A 126 13.39 0.56 10.30
C SER A 126 14.31 -0.19 11.25
N ALA A 127 14.13 -0.08 12.57
CA ALA A 127 15.03 -0.65 13.57
C ALA A 127 15.34 -2.15 13.32
N ILE A 128 14.36 -2.92 12.85
CA ILE A 128 14.51 -4.35 12.52
C ILE A 128 15.55 -4.64 11.42
N ASN A 129 15.78 -3.71 10.48
CA ASN A 129 16.80 -3.84 9.44
C ASN A 129 18.21 -3.83 10.02
N ARG A 130 18.45 -2.95 11.01
CA ARG A 130 19.74 -2.85 11.69
C ARG A 130 20.08 -4.17 12.39
N LEU A 131 19.15 -4.74 13.15
CA LEU A 131 19.34 -6.05 13.78
C LEU A 131 19.61 -7.16 12.76
N ARG A 132 18.79 -7.23 11.70
CA ARG A 132 19.00 -8.22 10.63
C ARG A 132 20.41 -8.13 10.06
N ARG A 133 20.87 -6.91 9.77
CA ARG A 133 22.16 -6.69 9.10
C ARG A 133 23.34 -7.06 9.99
N VAL A 134 23.32 -6.66 11.26
CA VAL A 134 24.36 -7.02 12.24
C VAL A 134 24.43 -8.54 12.43
N MET A 135 23.29 -9.22 12.47
CA MET A 135 23.22 -10.67 12.73
C MET A 135 23.37 -11.55 11.49
N GLY A 136 23.40 -10.97 10.28
CA GLY A 136 23.44 -11.75 9.03
C GLY A 136 22.16 -12.56 8.76
N TYR A 137 21.00 -12.08 9.23
CA TYR A 137 19.70 -12.71 8.99
C TYR A 137 19.20 -12.45 7.56
N SER A 138 18.19 -13.22 7.12
CA SER A 138 17.61 -13.06 5.78
C SER A 138 17.05 -11.66 5.56
N ASN A 139 17.35 -11.09 4.39
CA ASN A 139 16.78 -9.81 3.96
C ASN A 139 15.36 -9.97 3.43
N GLN A 140 14.61 -8.87 3.40
CA GLN A 140 13.24 -8.83 2.90
C GLN A 140 13.11 -7.84 1.73
N ALA A 141 12.62 -8.31 0.59
CA ALA A 141 12.13 -7.42 -0.46
C ALA A 141 10.71 -6.94 -0.12
N LYS A 142 10.52 -5.62 -0.13
CA LYS A 142 9.30 -4.92 0.33
C LYS A 142 8.28 -4.74 -0.81
N THR A 143 7.84 -5.85 -1.42
CA THR A 143 7.17 -5.83 -2.73
C THR A 143 5.64 -5.66 -2.70
N ILE A 144 4.99 -5.89 -1.56
CA ILE A 144 3.54 -6.17 -1.50
C ILE A 144 2.63 -5.01 -1.94
N CYS A 145 3.04 -3.75 -1.79
CA CYS A 145 2.14 -2.61 -2.04
C CYS A 145 2.47 -1.85 -3.33
N SER A 146 3.70 -1.37 -3.49
CA SER A 146 4.02 -0.33 -4.48
C SER A 146 5.07 -0.73 -5.51
N ALA A 147 5.61 -1.95 -5.46
CA ALA A 147 6.79 -2.31 -6.26
C ALA A 147 6.54 -2.20 -7.76
N ALA A 148 5.50 -2.85 -8.30
CA ALA A 148 5.20 -2.80 -9.72
C ALA A 148 4.86 -1.36 -10.18
N ALA A 149 4.08 -0.60 -9.41
CA ALA A 149 3.82 0.79 -9.79
C ALA A 149 5.11 1.66 -9.75
N SER A 150 5.87 1.59 -8.67
CA SER A 150 7.11 2.37 -8.55
C SER A 150 8.08 2.04 -9.69
N THR A 151 8.15 0.77 -10.08
CA THR A 151 9.00 0.31 -11.19
C THR A 151 8.55 0.91 -12.52
N GLY A 152 7.26 0.86 -12.84
CA GLY A 152 6.73 1.47 -14.07
C GLY A 152 6.92 2.98 -14.14
N TRP A 153 6.74 3.69 -13.01
CA TRP A 153 6.96 5.13 -12.94
C TRP A 153 8.43 5.51 -13.10
N VAL A 154 9.33 4.83 -12.39
CA VAL A 154 10.78 5.08 -12.44
C VAL A 154 11.36 4.69 -13.80
N ALA A 155 10.83 3.65 -14.46
CA ALA A 155 11.23 3.27 -15.81
C ALA A 155 11.15 4.47 -16.77
N GLY A 156 10.04 5.21 -16.74
CA GLY A 156 9.89 6.43 -17.54
C GLY A 156 10.66 7.63 -16.99
N THR A 157 10.44 7.97 -15.73
CA THR A 157 10.85 9.26 -15.16
C THR A 157 12.25 9.29 -14.54
N GLY A 158 12.83 8.13 -14.20
CA GLY A 158 14.09 8.01 -13.46
C GLY A 158 14.00 8.47 -12.01
N ALA A 159 12.82 8.89 -11.55
CA ALA A 159 12.61 9.59 -10.29
C ALA A 159 11.42 9.03 -9.52
N ARG A 160 11.36 9.28 -8.21
CA ARG A 160 10.21 8.90 -7.35
C ARG A 160 9.45 10.12 -6.82
N TRP A 161 9.33 11.14 -7.67
CA TRP A 161 8.49 12.32 -7.45
C TRP A 161 7.77 12.70 -8.75
N GLY A 162 6.85 13.65 -8.65
CA GLY A 162 6.19 14.32 -9.77
C GLY A 162 5.68 15.69 -9.31
N VAL A 163 4.65 16.19 -9.97
CA VAL A 163 4.05 17.49 -9.63
C VAL A 163 3.42 17.44 -8.24
N ASP A 164 3.65 18.51 -7.46
CA ASP A 164 3.06 18.66 -6.13
C ASP A 164 1.53 18.73 -6.24
N ALA A 165 0.83 17.91 -5.46
CA ALA A 165 -0.63 17.87 -5.44
C ALA A 165 -1.26 19.24 -5.09
N ARG A 166 -0.53 20.13 -4.40
CA ARG A 166 -0.98 21.50 -4.11
C ARG A 166 -1.18 22.36 -5.36
N GLU A 167 -0.70 21.93 -6.52
CA GLU A 167 -0.97 22.57 -7.81
C GLU A 167 -2.28 22.14 -8.48
N ILE A 168 -2.94 21.09 -7.99
CA ILE A 168 -4.21 20.60 -8.57
C ILE A 168 -5.28 21.69 -8.70
N PRO A 169 -5.44 22.64 -7.75
CA PRO A 169 -6.37 23.77 -7.92
C PRO A 169 -6.15 24.60 -9.21
N GLU A 170 -4.98 24.52 -9.83
CA GLU A 170 -4.63 25.21 -11.09
C GLU A 170 -4.94 24.40 -12.36
N SER A 171 -5.38 23.14 -12.23
CA SER A 171 -5.67 22.23 -13.34
C SER A 171 -6.98 22.58 -14.06
N ASP A 172 -7.04 22.28 -15.36
CA ASP A 172 -8.27 22.37 -16.19
C ASP A 172 -8.86 20.98 -16.48
N LEU A 173 -8.02 19.94 -16.45
CA LEU A 173 -8.42 18.53 -16.50
C LEU A 173 -7.65 17.78 -15.41
N ILE A 174 -8.38 16.97 -14.64
CA ILE A 174 -7.81 16.08 -13.63
C ILE A 174 -8.18 14.66 -14.00
N VAL A 175 -7.16 13.82 -14.17
CA VAL A 175 -7.32 12.39 -14.43
C VAL A 175 -6.86 11.62 -13.20
N ILE A 176 -7.77 10.83 -12.63
CA ILE A 176 -7.45 9.87 -11.57
C ILE A 176 -7.48 8.48 -12.20
N TRP A 177 -6.32 7.80 -12.25
CA TRP A 177 -6.20 6.52 -12.93
C TRP A 177 -5.68 5.45 -11.97
N GLY A 178 -6.46 4.39 -11.75
CA GLY A 178 -6.11 3.28 -10.87
C GLY A 178 -6.09 3.66 -9.38
N ALA A 179 -6.91 4.63 -8.98
CA ALA A 179 -7.03 5.10 -7.60
C ALA A 179 -8.47 5.47 -7.22
N ASN A 180 -8.78 5.30 -5.94
CA ASN A 180 -10.00 5.78 -5.31
C ASN A 180 -9.68 6.75 -4.14
N PRO A 181 -9.29 8.01 -4.42
CA PRO A 181 -8.97 9.01 -3.40
C PRO A 181 -10.09 9.25 -2.37
N ALA A 182 -11.36 9.10 -2.75
CA ALA A 182 -12.48 9.22 -1.82
C ALA A 182 -12.43 8.18 -0.66
N ALA A 183 -11.75 7.04 -0.86
CA ALA A 183 -11.50 6.05 0.17
C ALA A 183 -10.06 6.08 0.72
N THR A 184 -9.07 6.41 -0.11
CA THR A 184 -7.64 6.17 0.16
C THR A 184 -6.78 7.42 0.30
N GLN A 185 -7.25 8.59 -0.14
CA GLN A 185 -6.51 9.86 -0.13
C GLN A 185 -7.49 11.05 -0.06
N VAL A 186 -8.25 11.15 1.04
CA VAL A 186 -9.42 12.05 1.14
C VAL A 186 -9.09 13.53 0.89
N HIS A 187 -7.87 13.97 1.22
CA HIS A 187 -7.44 15.36 1.01
C HIS A 187 -7.32 15.73 -0.48
N LEU A 188 -6.96 14.77 -1.33
CA LEU A 188 -6.91 14.98 -2.78
C LEU A 188 -8.29 15.37 -3.34
N MET A 189 -9.38 14.81 -2.78
CA MET A 189 -10.74 15.19 -3.17
C MET A 189 -11.07 16.66 -2.83
N GLY A 190 -10.46 17.21 -1.77
CA GLY A 190 -10.54 18.63 -1.44
C GLY A 190 -9.93 19.49 -2.54
N LEU A 191 -8.68 19.21 -2.90
CA LEU A 191 -7.95 19.90 -3.97
C LEU A 191 -8.65 19.80 -5.34
N ILE A 192 -9.17 18.62 -5.68
CA ILE A 192 -9.99 18.41 -6.89
C ILE A 192 -11.23 19.31 -6.84
N SER A 193 -11.93 19.36 -5.69
CA SER A 193 -13.11 20.20 -5.54
C SER A 193 -12.80 21.69 -5.68
N GLN A 194 -11.62 22.14 -5.23
CA GLN A 194 -11.15 23.51 -5.42
C GLN A 194 -10.94 23.82 -6.90
N ALA A 195 -10.22 22.97 -7.64
CA ALA A 195 -10.01 23.12 -9.08
C ALA A 195 -11.33 23.19 -9.86
N ARG A 196 -12.27 22.28 -9.54
CA ARG A 196 -13.61 22.26 -10.14
C ARG A 196 -14.39 23.55 -9.89
N LYS A 197 -14.33 24.09 -8.68
CA LYS A 197 -15.05 25.32 -8.30
C LYS A 197 -14.42 26.57 -8.88
N ALA A 198 -13.09 26.68 -8.83
CA ALA A 198 -12.36 27.87 -9.23
C ALA A 198 -12.18 27.97 -10.75
N ARG A 199 -12.02 26.83 -11.43
CA ARG A 199 -11.64 26.78 -12.86
C ARG A 199 -12.61 26.01 -13.75
N GLY A 200 -13.62 25.36 -13.17
CA GLY A 200 -14.49 24.46 -13.94
C GLY A 200 -13.78 23.19 -14.40
N ALA A 201 -12.69 22.79 -13.73
CA ALA A 201 -11.88 21.64 -14.11
C ALA A 201 -12.73 20.37 -14.31
N LYS A 202 -12.43 19.59 -15.34
CA LYS A 202 -13.09 18.29 -15.57
C LYS A 202 -12.38 17.19 -14.78
N LEU A 203 -13.15 16.26 -14.22
CA LEU A 203 -12.63 15.06 -13.56
C LEU A 203 -12.92 13.84 -14.42
N VAL A 204 -11.86 13.16 -14.85
CA VAL A 204 -11.95 11.85 -15.48
C VAL A 204 -11.41 10.81 -14.51
N VAL A 205 -12.14 9.71 -14.35
CA VAL A 205 -11.71 8.58 -13.53
C VAL A 205 -11.59 7.35 -14.40
N VAL A 206 -10.46 6.66 -14.28
CA VAL A 206 -10.15 5.43 -15.02
C VAL A 206 -9.95 4.31 -14.00
N ASP A 207 -10.94 3.44 -13.88
CA ASP A 207 -11.07 2.44 -12.80
C ASP A 207 -12.01 1.31 -13.27
N PRO A 208 -11.74 0.02 -12.99
CA PRO A 208 -12.57 -1.10 -13.44
C PRO A 208 -14.01 -1.13 -12.91
N TYR A 209 -14.35 -0.31 -11.91
CA TYR A 209 -15.71 -0.19 -11.41
C TYR A 209 -16.01 1.23 -10.91
N ARG A 210 -17.29 1.55 -10.74
CA ARG A 210 -17.77 2.87 -10.34
C ARG A 210 -17.55 3.08 -8.84
N THR A 211 -16.32 3.44 -8.49
CA THR A 211 -15.92 3.82 -7.14
C THR A 211 -16.59 5.12 -6.67
N PRO A 212 -16.59 5.43 -5.36
CA PRO A 212 -17.02 6.74 -4.85
C PRO A 212 -16.27 7.95 -5.43
N THR A 213 -15.08 7.74 -6.02
CA THR A 213 -14.40 8.79 -6.80
C THR A 213 -15.01 8.89 -8.20
N ALA A 214 -15.21 7.76 -8.89
CA ALA A 214 -15.85 7.70 -10.21
C ALA A 214 -17.28 8.25 -10.22
N GLU A 215 -18.06 8.07 -9.15
CA GLU A 215 -19.39 8.65 -8.98
C GLU A 215 -19.42 10.19 -9.07
N LYS A 216 -18.28 10.84 -8.77
CA LYS A 216 -18.13 12.30 -8.80
C LYS A 216 -17.48 12.80 -10.11
N ALA A 217 -17.10 11.90 -11.00
CA ALA A 217 -16.40 12.22 -12.22
C ALA A 217 -17.36 12.76 -13.29
N ASP A 218 -16.87 13.64 -14.17
CA ASP A 218 -17.58 14.01 -15.40
C ASP A 218 -17.57 12.84 -16.39
N GLN A 219 -16.51 12.03 -16.37
CA GLN A 219 -16.38 10.82 -17.18
C GLN A 219 -15.74 9.70 -16.36
N HIS A 220 -16.33 8.51 -16.41
CA HIS A 220 -15.75 7.28 -15.87
C HIS A 220 -15.46 6.32 -17.02
N LEU A 221 -14.18 6.00 -17.23
CA LEU A 221 -13.73 5.00 -18.19
C LEU A 221 -13.57 3.66 -17.46
N MET A 222 -14.58 2.82 -17.58
CA MET A 222 -14.65 1.51 -16.93
C MET A 222 -13.99 0.41 -17.78
N LEU A 223 -12.66 0.39 -17.83
CA LEU A 223 -11.92 -0.63 -18.56
C LEU A 223 -11.95 -1.99 -17.84
N ARG A 224 -11.71 -3.07 -18.60
CA ARG A 224 -11.42 -4.39 -18.04
C ARG A 224 -10.14 -4.34 -17.19
N PRO A 225 -10.10 -4.97 -15.99
CA PRO A 225 -8.92 -4.95 -15.13
C PRO A 225 -7.64 -5.34 -15.86
N GLY A 226 -6.56 -4.57 -15.67
CA GLY A 226 -5.24 -4.85 -16.24
C GLY A 226 -5.03 -4.41 -17.69
N THR A 227 -5.99 -3.72 -18.31
CA THR A 227 -5.89 -3.29 -19.73
C THR A 227 -5.45 -1.83 -19.92
N ASP A 228 -4.94 -1.19 -18.87
CA ASP A 228 -4.59 0.24 -18.86
C ASP A 228 -3.58 0.64 -19.94
N GLY A 229 -2.57 -0.21 -20.20
CA GLY A 229 -1.56 0.04 -21.24
C GLY A 229 -2.17 0.19 -22.63
N ALA A 230 -3.25 -0.55 -22.94
CA ALA A 230 -3.94 -0.44 -24.22
C ALA A 230 -4.63 0.93 -24.37
N LEU A 231 -5.32 1.39 -23.32
CA LEU A 231 -5.95 2.71 -23.32
C LEU A 231 -4.90 3.82 -23.46
N ALA A 232 -3.81 3.76 -22.70
CA ALA A 232 -2.75 4.77 -22.78
C ALA A 232 -2.14 4.84 -24.18
N CYS A 233 -1.87 3.70 -24.81
CA CYS A 233 -1.33 3.67 -26.17
C CYS A 233 -2.31 4.23 -27.21
N ALA A 234 -3.61 3.92 -27.11
CA ALA A 234 -4.59 4.49 -28.03
C ALA A 234 -4.80 5.99 -27.84
N VAL A 235 -4.69 6.48 -26.60
CA VAL A 235 -4.71 7.93 -26.34
C VAL A 235 -3.52 8.61 -27.01
N MET A 236 -2.30 8.09 -26.84
CA MET A 236 -1.11 8.64 -27.51
C MET A 236 -1.22 8.53 -29.03
N HIS A 237 -1.75 7.42 -29.57
CA HIS A 237 -2.01 7.26 -31.00
C HIS A 237 -2.89 8.39 -31.54
N VAL A 238 -4.02 8.67 -30.89
CA VAL A 238 -4.92 9.76 -31.30
C VAL A 238 -4.23 11.11 -31.19
N MET A 239 -3.40 11.34 -30.17
CA MET A 239 -2.65 12.59 -30.05
C MET A 239 -1.65 12.81 -31.20
N PHE A 240 -0.93 11.78 -31.63
CA PHE A 240 -0.05 11.90 -32.80
C PHE A 240 -0.85 12.07 -34.09
N ARG A 241 -1.94 11.29 -34.27
CA ARG A 241 -2.80 11.32 -35.45
C ARG A 241 -3.48 12.68 -35.65
N ASP A 242 -3.96 13.29 -34.57
CA ASP A 242 -4.72 14.54 -34.57
C ASP A 242 -3.85 15.79 -34.30
N ASP A 243 -2.52 15.66 -34.31
CA ASP A 243 -1.54 16.74 -34.06
C ASP A 243 -1.72 17.45 -32.70
N LEU A 244 -2.03 16.67 -31.66
CA LEU A 244 -2.14 17.12 -30.27
C LEU A 244 -0.89 16.81 -29.42
N ALA A 245 0.08 16.06 -29.97
CA ALA A 245 1.31 15.72 -29.28
C ALA A 245 2.30 16.91 -29.28
N ASP A 246 2.93 17.22 -28.14
CA ASP A 246 3.93 18.27 -28.01
C ASP A 246 5.31 17.79 -28.50
N ARG A 247 5.53 17.94 -29.80
CA ARG A 247 6.79 17.57 -30.46
C ARG A 247 7.99 18.37 -29.94
N ALA A 248 7.79 19.62 -29.50
CA ALA A 248 8.87 20.47 -29.00
C ALA A 248 9.34 20.02 -27.62
N TYR A 249 8.40 19.71 -26.72
CA TYR A 249 8.70 19.13 -25.42
C TYR A 249 9.44 17.80 -25.57
N MET A 250 8.89 16.89 -26.39
CA MET A 250 9.49 15.57 -26.59
C MET A 250 10.91 15.64 -27.14
N SER A 251 11.14 16.45 -28.18
CA SER A 251 12.48 16.61 -28.78
C SER A 251 13.56 17.01 -27.76
N ARG A 252 13.17 17.78 -26.73
CA ARG A 252 14.08 18.27 -25.70
C ARG A 252 14.27 17.30 -24.53
N TYR A 253 13.20 16.66 -24.06
CA TYR A 253 13.19 15.97 -22.76
C TYR A 253 12.95 14.46 -22.84
N THR A 254 12.86 13.85 -24.02
CA THR A 254 12.62 12.40 -24.16
C THR A 254 13.70 11.73 -25.03
N ASP A 255 13.77 10.41 -24.99
CA ASP A 255 14.82 9.61 -25.63
C ASP A 255 14.56 9.30 -27.13
N CYS A 256 13.35 8.89 -27.51
CA CYS A 256 13.08 8.35 -28.86
C CYS A 256 11.66 8.61 -29.42
N PRO A 257 11.23 9.88 -29.54
CA PRO A 257 9.86 10.21 -29.93
C PRO A 257 9.43 9.71 -31.31
N GLU A 258 10.31 9.68 -32.31
CA GLU A 258 9.96 9.17 -33.65
C GLU A 258 9.71 7.65 -33.66
N ARG A 259 10.47 6.91 -32.84
CA ARG A 259 10.28 5.46 -32.66
C ARG A 259 8.95 5.18 -31.96
N LEU A 260 8.62 5.98 -30.94
CA LEU A 260 7.33 5.90 -30.26
C LEU A 260 6.16 6.14 -31.23
N GLU A 261 6.20 7.22 -32.00
CA GLU A 261 5.13 7.55 -32.97
C GLU A 261 4.95 6.43 -34.00
N ALA A 262 6.05 5.86 -34.51
CA ALA A 262 6.00 4.73 -35.43
C ALA A 262 5.36 3.48 -34.78
N HIS A 263 5.71 3.18 -33.53
CA HIS A 263 5.15 2.06 -32.78
C HIS A 263 3.63 2.21 -32.55
N LEU A 264 3.16 3.42 -32.24
CA LEU A 264 1.77 3.68 -31.91
C LEU A 264 0.83 3.67 -33.12
N LYS A 265 1.32 3.67 -34.36
CA LYS A 265 0.47 3.66 -35.59
C LYS A 265 -0.58 2.55 -35.60
N THR A 266 -0.29 1.39 -35.00
CA THR A 266 -1.21 0.24 -34.96
C THR A 266 -2.04 0.16 -33.68
N ARG A 267 -1.74 0.98 -32.65
CA ARG A 267 -2.46 1.01 -31.38
C ARG A 267 -3.67 1.95 -31.47
N THR A 268 -4.55 1.66 -32.41
CA THR A 268 -5.73 2.48 -32.73
C THR A 268 -6.80 2.42 -31.62
N PRO A 269 -7.78 3.34 -31.59
CA PRO A 269 -8.96 3.21 -30.73
C PRO A 269 -9.70 1.88 -30.89
N GLN A 270 -9.79 1.33 -32.10
CA GLN A 270 -10.42 0.04 -32.38
C GLN A 270 -9.65 -1.11 -31.73
N TRP A 271 -8.31 -1.08 -31.81
CA TRP A 271 -7.46 -2.05 -31.14
C TRP A 271 -7.63 -2.00 -29.62
N ALA A 272 -7.60 -0.82 -29.03
CA ALA A 272 -7.79 -0.67 -27.59
C ALA A 272 -9.21 -1.00 -27.14
N SER A 273 -10.24 -0.70 -27.94
CA SER A 273 -11.63 -1.04 -27.63
C SER A 273 -11.82 -2.56 -27.44
N ALA A 274 -11.23 -3.37 -28.33
CA ALA A 274 -11.29 -4.83 -28.24
C ALA A 274 -10.67 -5.38 -26.94
N ILE A 275 -9.59 -4.77 -26.48
CA ILE A 275 -8.84 -5.18 -25.27
C ILE A 275 -9.55 -4.66 -24.02
N THR A 276 -9.79 -3.35 -23.96
CA THR A 276 -10.25 -2.63 -22.77
C THR A 276 -11.73 -2.83 -22.48
N GLY A 277 -12.53 -3.17 -23.50
CA GLY A 277 -13.99 -3.18 -23.41
C GLY A 277 -14.65 -1.80 -23.45
N LEU A 278 -13.87 -0.71 -23.54
CA LEU A 278 -14.39 0.64 -23.79
C LEU A 278 -14.82 0.77 -25.25
N SER A 279 -15.78 1.65 -25.52
CA SER A 279 -16.13 2.01 -26.89
C SER A 279 -15.03 2.85 -27.55
N VAL A 280 -14.97 2.81 -28.88
CA VAL A 280 -14.09 3.68 -29.68
C VAL A 280 -14.35 5.15 -29.35
N ASP A 281 -15.62 5.54 -29.23
CA ASP A 281 -16.01 6.92 -28.94
C ASP A 281 -15.53 7.40 -27.57
N GLU A 282 -15.60 6.55 -26.54
CA GLU A 282 -15.05 6.88 -25.21
C GLU A 282 -13.55 7.12 -25.25
N ILE A 283 -12.82 6.28 -25.99
CA ILE A 283 -11.36 6.39 -26.16
C ILE A 283 -11.00 7.67 -26.93
N GLU A 284 -11.68 7.94 -28.06
CA GLU A 284 -11.43 9.16 -28.84
C GLU A 284 -11.79 10.43 -28.07
N ALA A 285 -12.92 10.43 -27.35
CA ALA A 285 -13.35 11.57 -26.54
C ALA A 285 -12.34 11.87 -25.42
N PHE A 286 -11.88 10.84 -24.71
CA PHE A 286 -10.86 11.00 -23.68
C PHE A 286 -9.53 11.48 -24.26
N ALA A 287 -9.08 10.89 -25.36
CA ALA A 287 -7.82 11.27 -25.99
C ALA A 287 -7.82 12.74 -26.46
N ARG A 288 -8.95 13.19 -27.04
CA ARG A 288 -9.13 14.61 -27.42
C ARG A 288 -9.14 15.52 -26.21
N ALA A 289 -9.86 15.16 -25.14
CA ALA A 289 -9.91 15.95 -23.91
C ALA A 289 -8.53 16.07 -23.25
N TYR A 290 -7.79 14.96 -23.16
CA TYR A 290 -6.45 14.95 -22.59
C TYR A 290 -5.45 15.72 -23.45
N GLY A 291 -5.35 15.39 -24.74
CA GLY A 291 -4.37 15.97 -25.65
C GLY A 291 -4.57 17.45 -25.94
N SER A 292 -5.79 17.98 -25.87
CA SER A 292 -6.06 19.41 -26.06
C SER A 292 -5.92 20.25 -24.78
N THR A 293 -5.74 19.63 -23.62
CA THR A 293 -5.69 20.34 -22.32
C THR A 293 -4.26 20.45 -21.80
N ARG A 294 -3.68 21.65 -21.90
CA ARG A 294 -2.31 21.93 -21.42
C ARG A 294 -2.12 21.71 -19.92
N ARG A 295 -3.12 22.07 -19.10
CA ARG A 295 -3.13 21.90 -17.63
C ARG A 295 -3.86 20.61 -17.23
N ALA A 296 -3.46 19.51 -17.87
CA ALA A 296 -3.95 18.18 -17.54
C ALA A 296 -3.07 17.57 -16.44
N TYR A 297 -3.62 17.40 -15.25
CA TYR A 297 -2.96 16.73 -14.13
C TYR A 297 -3.38 15.27 -14.06
N LEU A 298 -2.40 14.36 -14.03
CA LEU A 298 -2.61 12.92 -13.94
C LEU A 298 -2.14 12.39 -12.58
N ARG A 299 -3.08 11.90 -11.77
CA ARG A 299 -2.79 11.12 -10.57
C ARG A 299 -2.83 9.63 -10.91
N SER A 300 -1.67 9.01 -10.96
CA SER A 300 -1.54 7.55 -11.08
C SER A 300 -1.58 6.88 -9.71
N GLY A 301 -2.49 5.92 -9.54
CA GLY A 301 -2.72 5.22 -8.29
C GLY A 301 -1.84 4.01 -8.03
N TYR A 302 -2.23 3.24 -7.01
CA TYR A 302 -1.59 1.96 -6.68
C TYR A 302 -2.35 0.74 -7.25
N GLY A 303 -3.43 0.94 -8.00
CA GLY A 303 -4.14 -0.13 -8.72
C GLY A 303 -3.21 -0.91 -9.67
N TYR A 304 -2.26 -0.22 -10.31
CA TYR A 304 -1.23 -0.86 -11.13
C TYR A 304 -0.38 -1.86 -10.35
N SER A 305 -0.19 -1.68 -9.05
CA SER A 305 0.61 -2.62 -8.25
C SER A 305 -0.07 -3.95 -7.98
N ARG A 306 -1.28 -4.15 -8.51
CA ARG A 306 -2.14 -5.30 -8.22
C ARG A 306 -2.31 -6.24 -9.42
N SER A 307 -1.57 -6.03 -10.51
CA SER A 307 -1.64 -6.84 -11.73
C SER A 307 -0.26 -7.25 -12.24
N ARG A 308 -0.15 -8.41 -12.90
CA ARG A 308 1.13 -8.93 -13.46
C ARG A 308 1.79 -8.00 -14.46
N ASN A 309 0.99 -7.24 -15.22
CA ASN A 309 1.45 -6.23 -16.18
C ASN A 309 1.51 -4.80 -15.60
N GLY A 310 1.45 -4.66 -14.27
CA GLY A 310 1.38 -3.38 -13.58
C GLY A 310 2.47 -2.38 -13.94
N SER A 311 3.72 -2.84 -14.01
CA SER A 311 4.88 -2.01 -14.35
C SER A 311 4.76 -1.44 -15.77
N VAL A 312 4.37 -2.27 -16.73
CA VAL A 312 4.18 -1.89 -18.14
C VAL A 312 3.03 -0.91 -18.28
N ASN A 313 1.89 -1.21 -17.63
CA ASN A 313 0.71 -0.35 -17.66
C ASN A 313 1.02 1.05 -17.13
N LEU A 314 1.71 1.16 -15.98
CA LEU A 314 2.03 2.46 -15.44
C LEU A 314 3.12 3.20 -16.24
N HIS A 315 4.09 2.49 -16.81
CA HIS A 315 5.03 3.11 -17.74
C HIS A 315 4.29 3.74 -18.93
N ALA A 316 3.39 3.00 -19.58
CA ALA A 316 2.57 3.51 -20.68
C ALA A 316 1.73 4.72 -20.26
N VAL A 317 1.11 4.71 -19.08
CA VAL A 317 0.35 5.84 -18.55
C VAL A 317 1.26 7.04 -18.25
N SER A 318 2.47 6.83 -17.73
CA SER A 318 3.45 7.90 -17.45
C SER A 318 3.98 8.58 -18.71
N CYS A 319 3.84 7.94 -19.89
CA CYS A 319 4.20 8.53 -21.18
C CYS A 319 3.24 9.67 -21.59
N LEU A 320 1.98 9.63 -21.13
CA LEU A 320 0.96 10.61 -21.51
C LEU A 320 1.36 12.08 -21.27
N PRO A 321 1.80 12.49 -20.06
CA PRO A 321 2.24 13.87 -19.82
C PRO A 321 3.52 14.24 -20.58
N ALA A 322 4.37 13.26 -20.95
CA ALA A 322 5.55 13.49 -21.77
C ALA A 322 5.17 13.71 -23.25
N VAL A 323 4.16 13.00 -23.76
CA VAL A 323 3.64 13.19 -25.13
C VAL A 323 2.80 14.46 -25.26
N SER A 324 2.04 14.85 -24.23
CA SER A 324 1.22 16.07 -24.26
C SER A 324 1.98 17.35 -23.92
N GLY A 325 3.19 17.24 -23.37
CA GLY A 325 3.93 18.37 -22.83
C GLY A 325 3.33 18.95 -21.55
N ALA A 326 2.40 18.25 -20.89
CA ALA A 326 1.69 18.77 -19.71
C ALA A 326 2.62 19.15 -18.54
N TRP A 327 3.80 18.54 -18.47
CA TRP A 327 4.87 18.92 -17.54
C TRP A 327 5.26 20.40 -17.64
N ALA A 328 5.16 21.05 -18.80
CA ALA A 328 5.54 22.45 -18.97
C ALA A 328 4.59 23.48 -18.32
N HIS A 329 3.51 23.02 -17.66
CA HIS A 329 2.44 23.89 -17.20
C HIS A 329 2.12 23.68 -15.74
N LYS A 330 1.99 24.78 -14.99
CA LYS A 330 1.46 24.77 -13.62
C LYS A 330 0.05 24.19 -13.60
N GLY A 331 -0.21 23.22 -12.72
CA GLY A 331 -1.44 22.43 -12.71
C GLY A 331 -1.57 21.39 -13.83
N GLY A 332 -0.54 21.22 -14.67
CA GLY A 332 -0.38 20.09 -15.59
C GLY A 332 0.74 19.16 -15.13
N GLY A 333 0.84 17.98 -15.74
CA GLY A 333 1.88 16.98 -15.44
C GLY A 333 1.29 15.74 -14.75
N ALA A 334 2.12 15.01 -14.01
CA ALA A 334 1.66 13.81 -13.33
C ALA A 334 2.36 13.57 -11.98
N CYS A 335 1.75 12.73 -11.15
CA CYS A 335 2.36 12.24 -9.92
C CYS A 335 1.83 10.85 -9.55
N GLN A 336 2.74 9.88 -9.38
CA GLN A 336 2.42 8.58 -8.75
C GLN A 336 2.73 8.57 -7.25
N SER A 337 3.84 9.15 -6.84
CA SER A 337 4.28 9.23 -5.44
C SER A 337 5.16 10.46 -5.23
N MET A 338 5.16 11.00 -4.02
CA MET A 338 6.10 12.03 -3.57
C MET A 338 7.22 11.47 -2.68
N GLY A 339 7.31 10.14 -2.52
CA GLY A 339 8.22 9.53 -1.54
C GLY A 339 9.72 9.78 -1.81
N GLY A 340 10.10 10.18 -3.01
CA GLY A 340 11.48 10.50 -3.39
C GLY A 340 11.89 11.96 -3.19
N VAL A 341 11.07 12.81 -2.56
CA VAL A 341 11.44 14.22 -2.27
C VAL A 341 12.15 14.39 -0.94
N PHE A 342 12.10 13.37 -0.07
CA PHE A 342 12.66 13.41 1.27
C PHE A 342 14.03 12.71 1.25
N ASP A 343 15.10 13.48 1.08
CA ASP A 343 16.49 12.99 1.03
C ASP A 343 17.02 12.62 2.43
N ILE A 344 16.30 11.73 3.13
CA ILE A 344 16.61 11.33 4.50
C ILE A 344 17.71 10.28 4.51
N ALA A 345 18.78 10.54 5.27
CA ALA A 345 19.87 9.62 5.52
C ALA A 345 19.37 8.33 6.20
N ARG A 346 19.44 7.22 5.46
CA ARG A 346 18.98 5.90 5.92
C ARG A 346 20.03 5.08 6.65
N THR A 347 21.29 5.53 6.63
CA THR A 347 22.44 4.75 7.09
C THR A 347 22.27 4.21 8.51
N LEU A 348 22.03 5.09 9.49
CA LEU A 348 21.88 4.72 10.90
C LEU A 348 20.58 3.94 11.18
N LEU A 349 19.50 4.28 10.47
CA LEU A 349 18.18 3.63 10.61
C LEU A 349 18.23 2.16 10.19
N ASP A 350 18.87 1.88 9.04
CA ASP A 350 18.92 0.56 8.44
C ASP A 350 20.23 -0.20 8.73
N GLY A 351 21.17 0.43 9.43
CA GLY A 351 22.51 -0.09 9.74
C GLY A 351 23.42 -0.22 8.52
N LEU A 352 23.26 0.63 7.49
CA LEU A 352 23.96 0.49 6.20
C LEU A 352 25.49 0.67 6.31
N ASP A 353 25.96 1.25 7.41
CA ASP A 353 27.35 1.37 7.86
C ASP A 353 27.97 0.04 8.32
N VAL A 354 27.16 -0.96 8.64
CA VAL A 354 27.63 -2.35 8.81
C VAL A 354 28.00 -2.91 7.43
N PRO A 355 29.15 -3.57 7.23
CA PRO A 355 29.50 -4.20 5.96
C PRO A 355 28.37 -5.09 5.44
N ALA A 356 28.03 -4.96 4.15
CA ALA A 356 26.89 -5.68 3.58
C ALA A 356 27.08 -7.20 3.74
N PRO A 357 26.22 -7.88 4.53
CA PRO A 357 26.37 -9.31 4.74
C PRO A 357 25.97 -10.04 3.45
N LYS A 358 26.67 -11.12 3.11
CA LYS A 358 26.31 -11.99 1.97
C LYS A 358 25.11 -12.85 2.34
N VAL A 359 23.92 -12.26 2.33
CA VAL A 359 22.65 -12.92 2.69
C VAL A 359 21.66 -12.89 1.53
N ARG A 360 20.79 -13.89 1.48
CA ARG A 360 19.64 -13.91 0.57
C ARG A 360 18.65 -12.80 0.86
N THR A 361 17.86 -12.46 -0.15
CA THR A 361 16.67 -11.61 -0.02
C THR A 361 15.43 -12.43 -0.32
N LEU A 362 14.51 -12.49 0.65
CA LEU A 362 13.22 -13.17 0.53
C LEU A 362 12.13 -12.17 0.16
N ASP A 363 11.30 -12.51 -0.82
CA ASP A 363 10.17 -11.67 -1.23
C ASP A 363 9.00 -11.81 -0.25
N MET A 364 8.57 -10.70 0.34
CA MET A 364 7.46 -10.72 1.30
C MET A 364 6.13 -11.18 0.70
N SER A 365 5.89 -10.90 -0.59
CA SER A 365 4.69 -11.38 -1.30
C SER A 365 4.75 -12.89 -1.54
N ARG A 366 5.94 -13.48 -1.44
CA ARG A 366 6.21 -14.92 -1.57
C ARG A 366 6.31 -15.64 -0.22
N ILE A 367 5.84 -15.02 0.88
CA ILE A 367 5.92 -15.62 2.22
C ILE A 367 5.32 -17.04 2.30
N GLY A 368 4.20 -17.31 1.61
CA GLY A 368 3.63 -18.65 1.55
C GLY A 368 4.60 -19.69 0.98
N PRO A 369 5.04 -19.52 -0.28
CA PRO A 369 6.07 -20.37 -0.90
C PRO A 369 7.39 -20.46 -0.12
N VAL A 370 7.88 -19.36 0.44
CA VAL A 370 9.06 -19.36 1.33
C VAL A 370 8.87 -20.28 2.52
N LEU A 371 7.74 -20.16 3.23
CA LEU A 371 7.42 -21.02 4.39
C LEU A 371 7.08 -22.46 3.99
N ALA A 372 6.72 -22.70 2.74
CA ALA A 372 6.58 -24.03 2.14
C ALA A 372 7.92 -24.64 1.70
N ASN A 373 9.03 -23.91 1.87
CA ASN A 373 10.38 -24.28 1.45
C ASN A 373 10.52 -24.49 -0.07
N ASP A 374 9.82 -23.69 -0.88
CA ASP A 374 10.03 -23.69 -2.32
C ASP A 374 11.49 -23.32 -2.65
N PRO A 375 12.26 -24.17 -3.36
CA PRO A 375 13.67 -23.92 -3.66
C PRO A 375 13.94 -22.60 -4.40
N ARG A 376 13.01 -22.18 -5.27
CA ARG A 376 13.11 -20.90 -5.99
C ARG A 376 13.02 -19.74 -5.01
N ASP A 377 12.05 -19.78 -4.11
CA ASP A 377 11.77 -18.67 -3.19
C ASP A 377 12.71 -18.64 -1.97
N LEU A 378 13.36 -19.76 -1.63
CA LEU A 378 14.42 -19.80 -0.63
C LEU A 378 15.75 -19.17 -1.12
N ALA A 379 15.88 -18.89 -2.42
CA ALA A 379 17.05 -18.27 -3.04
C ALA A 379 18.37 -18.95 -2.65
N GLY A 380 18.38 -20.30 -2.65
CA GLY A 380 19.55 -21.13 -2.29
C GLY A 380 19.91 -21.16 -0.81
N GLY A 381 19.14 -20.49 0.06
CA GLY A 381 19.34 -20.52 1.52
C GLY A 381 18.55 -21.63 2.24
N PRO A 382 18.74 -21.78 3.57
CA PRO A 382 18.05 -22.81 4.36
C PRO A 382 16.54 -22.53 4.49
N PRO A 383 15.72 -23.51 4.91
CA PRO A 383 14.36 -23.26 5.40
C PRO A 383 14.31 -22.10 6.41
N VAL A 384 13.21 -21.36 6.46
CA VAL A 384 12.96 -20.42 7.57
C VAL A 384 12.43 -21.20 8.78
N THR A 385 13.08 -21.05 9.94
CA THR A 385 12.67 -21.71 11.20
C THR A 385 12.50 -20.76 12.37
N ALA A 386 12.85 -19.48 12.23
CA ALA A 386 12.60 -18.46 13.24
C ALA A 386 12.20 -17.12 12.62
N MET A 387 11.20 -16.46 13.17
CA MET A 387 10.69 -15.18 12.67
C MET A 387 10.34 -14.19 13.78
N LEU A 388 10.54 -12.91 13.51
CA LEU A 388 9.95 -11.79 14.25
C LEU A 388 9.08 -10.99 13.28
N VAL A 389 7.78 -10.91 13.54
CA VAL A 389 6.84 -10.11 12.74
C VAL A 389 6.53 -8.79 13.46
N GLN A 390 6.70 -7.67 12.77
CA GLN A 390 6.30 -6.33 13.24
C GLN A 390 5.51 -5.59 12.14
N ASN A 391 4.58 -4.72 12.51
CA ASN A 391 3.88 -3.82 11.57
C ASN A 391 3.23 -4.54 10.36
N SER A 392 2.81 -5.81 10.52
CA SER A 392 2.25 -6.60 9.44
C SER A 392 1.41 -7.77 9.96
N ASN A 393 0.39 -8.14 9.19
CA ASN A 393 -0.50 -9.27 9.47
C ASN A 393 -0.53 -10.25 8.28
N PRO A 394 0.60 -10.93 7.96
CA PRO A 394 0.73 -11.76 6.77
C PRO A 394 -0.29 -12.92 6.67
N ALA A 395 -0.81 -13.44 7.78
CA ALA A 395 -1.83 -14.49 7.76
C ALA A 395 -3.14 -14.08 7.07
N GLU A 396 -3.36 -12.78 6.86
CA GLU A 396 -4.53 -12.22 6.15
C GLU A 396 -4.15 -11.39 4.93
N VAL A 397 -3.13 -10.53 5.06
CA VAL A 397 -2.81 -9.51 4.05
C VAL A 397 -1.98 -10.07 2.90
N ALA A 398 -1.16 -11.09 3.14
CA ALA A 398 -0.33 -11.68 2.08
C ALA A 398 -1.20 -12.47 1.08
N PRO A 399 -0.82 -12.51 -0.20
CA PRO A 399 -1.49 -13.35 -1.19
C PRO A 399 -1.27 -14.85 -0.87
N ASP A 400 -2.13 -15.70 -1.42
CA ASP A 400 -2.17 -17.14 -1.11
C ASP A 400 -2.15 -17.40 0.41
N SER A 401 -2.99 -16.67 1.15
CA SER A 401 -2.94 -16.65 2.62
C SER A 401 -3.21 -18.03 3.24
N GLY A 402 -3.84 -18.95 2.50
CA GLY A 402 -3.97 -20.35 2.89
C GLY A 402 -2.61 -21.07 2.99
N LEU A 403 -1.71 -20.86 2.03
CA LEU A 403 -0.35 -21.40 2.09
C LEU A 403 0.47 -20.73 3.20
N VAL A 404 0.30 -19.42 3.39
CA VAL A 404 0.94 -18.67 4.50
C VAL A 404 0.56 -19.28 5.84
N ARG A 405 -0.74 -19.50 6.10
CA ARG A 405 -1.23 -20.09 7.35
C ARG A 405 -0.68 -21.50 7.60
N ARG A 406 -0.62 -22.35 6.55
CA ARG A 406 0.03 -23.66 6.66
C ARG A 406 1.50 -23.54 7.03
N GLY A 407 2.21 -22.59 6.44
CA GLY A 407 3.59 -22.28 6.77
C GLY A 407 3.77 -21.82 8.22
N LEU A 408 2.93 -20.89 8.67
CA LEU A 408 2.95 -20.35 10.04
C LEU A 408 2.58 -21.41 11.10
N ALA A 409 1.81 -22.43 10.72
CA ALA A 409 1.38 -23.52 11.60
C ALA A 409 2.44 -24.60 11.85
N ARG A 410 3.58 -24.56 11.15
CA ARG A 410 4.65 -25.56 11.27
C ARG A 410 5.20 -25.61 12.70
N ASP A 411 5.35 -26.81 13.26
CA ASP A 411 5.92 -27.01 14.60
C ASP A 411 7.40 -26.61 14.69
N ASN A 412 8.14 -26.73 13.58
CA ASN A 412 9.56 -26.36 13.49
C ASN A 412 9.79 -24.87 13.15
N LEU A 413 8.76 -24.02 13.23
CA LEU A 413 8.86 -22.58 13.06
C LEU A 413 8.60 -21.88 14.38
N PHE A 414 9.63 -21.29 14.98
CA PHE A 414 9.47 -20.34 16.08
C PHE A 414 9.00 -18.99 15.53
N LEU A 415 7.93 -18.43 16.10
CA LEU A 415 7.34 -17.17 15.67
C LEU A 415 7.12 -16.23 16.86
N ALA A 416 7.77 -15.06 16.82
CA ALA A 416 7.46 -13.93 17.68
C ALA A 416 6.68 -12.86 16.91
N VAL A 417 5.65 -12.28 17.52
CA VAL A 417 4.83 -11.22 16.91
C VAL A 417 4.74 -10.03 17.86
N HIS A 418 5.16 -8.85 17.41
CA HIS A 418 5.03 -7.60 18.16
C HIS A 418 3.85 -6.80 17.59
N GLU A 419 2.77 -6.68 18.36
CA GLU A 419 1.46 -6.27 17.83
C GLU A 419 0.58 -5.57 18.88
N GLN A 420 -0.36 -4.75 18.41
CA GLN A 420 -1.31 -4.00 19.23
C GLN A 420 -2.56 -4.81 19.61
N PHE A 421 -2.94 -5.80 18.80
CA PHE A 421 -4.14 -6.62 18.95
C PHE A 421 -3.85 -8.10 18.69
N MET A 422 -4.70 -9.01 19.16
CA MET A 422 -4.61 -10.43 18.78
C MET A 422 -5.06 -10.65 17.32
N THR A 423 -4.19 -10.32 16.38
CA THR A 423 -4.41 -10.49 14.93
C THR A 423 -4.36 -11.96 14.51
N ALA A 424 -4.81 -12.26 13.30
CA ALA A 424 -4.71 -13.61 12.73
C ALA A 424 -3.27 -14.14 12.75
N THR A 425 -2.27 -13.30 12.46
CA THR A 425 -0.85 -13.67 12.55
C THR A 425 -0.42 -13.92 14.00
N ALA A 426 -0.82 -13.07 14.94
CA ALA A 426 -0.49 -13.22 16.35
C ALA A 426 -0.99 -14.55 16.94
N ARG A 427 -2.12 -15.09 16.45
CA ARG A 427 -2.64 -16.41 16.89
C ARG A 427 -1.72 -17.59 16.55
N TYR A 428 -0.80 -17.46 15.59
CA TYR A 428 0.21 -18.48 15.26
C TYR A 428 1.53 -18.32 16.04
N ALA A 429 1.68 -17.22 16.77
CA ALA A 429 2.92 -16.90 17.47
C ALA A 429 3.15 -17.86 18.65
N ASP A 430 4.42 -18.10 18.94
CA ASP A 430 4.87 -18.72 20.19
C ASP A 430 4.98 -17.67 21.29
N ILE A 431 5.39 -16.45 20.93
CA ILE A 431 5.47 -15.27 21.81
C ILE A 431 4.75 -14.09 21.14
N VAL A 432 3.84 -13.44 21.87
CA VAL A 432 3.23 -12.17 21.46
C VAL A 432 3.70 -11.07 22.40
N LEU A 433 4.16 -9.97 21.83
CA LEU A 433 4.66 -8.80 22.55
C LEU A 433 3.71 -7.61 22.32
N PRO A 434 3.30 -6.86 23.37
CA PRO A 434 2.41 -5.72 23.23
C PRO A 434 3.14 -4.49 22.64
N ALA A 435 2.64 -3.99 21.52
CA ALA A 435 3.22 -2.84 20.82
C ALA A 435 2.54 -1.50 21.16
N THR A 436 3.32 -0.43 21.17
CA THR A 436 2.82 0.96 21.21
C THR A 436 2.07 1.35 19.93
N THR A 437 1.17 2.32 20.06
CA THR A 437 0.61 3.16 19.00
C THR A 437 1.46 4.43 18.82
N SER A 438 1.22 5.20 17.76
CA SER A 438 1.97 6.45 17.52
C SER A 438 1.71 7.57 18.53
N MET A 439 0.75 7.37 19.44
CA MET A 439 0.50 8.30 20.54
C MET A 439 1.45 8.07 21.72
N GLU A 440 2.26 7.00 21.68
CA GLU A 440 3.02 6.50 22.83
C GLU A 440 4.52 6.39 22.55
N HIS A 441 4.99 6.79 21.37
CA HIS A 441 6.40 6.80 21.00
C HIS A 441 6.75 8.00 20.13
N ALA A 442 8.04 8.33 20.09
CA ALA A 442 8.57 9.29 19.13
C ALA A 442 8.80 8.65 17.76
N ASP A 443 8.64 9.44 16.70
CA ASP A 443 9.06 9.04 15.35
C ASP A 443 9.22 10.23 14.36
N LEU A 444 9.82 9.94 13.21
CA LEU A 444 10.02 10.77 12.03
C LEU A 444 9.11 10.29 10.89
N TYR A 445 8.37 11.20 10.27
CA TYR A 445 7.34 10.89 9.27
C TYR A 445 7.58 11.61 7.96
N THR A 446 7.66 10.83 6.88
CA THR A 446 7.55 11.31 5.50
C THR A 446 6.17 11.02 4.94
N SER A 447 5.92 11.52 3.73
CA SER A 447 4.70 11.29 2.99
C SER A 447 4.98 10.75 1.60
N TYR A 448 3.95 10.22 0.96
CA TYR A 448 3.98 9.86 -0.46
C TYR A 448 2.88 10.55 -1.28
N GLY A 449 2.17 11.52 -0.68
CA GLY A 449 1.18 12.36 -1.36
C GLY A 449 1.44 13.88 -1.25
N HIS A 450 2.39 14.31 -0.42
CA HIS A 450 2.83 15.72 -0.30
C HIS A 450 4.30 15.78 0.14
N THR A 451 4.83 16.99 0.34
CA THR A 451 6.26 17.30 0.53
C THR A 451 6.63 17.67 1.97
N PHE A 452 5.73 17.52 2.94
CA PHE A 452 5.98 17.95 4.32
C PHE A 452 6.59 16.83 5.16
N LEU A 453 7.74 17.12 5.77
CA LEU A 453 8.45 16.29 6.74
C LEU A 453 8.05 16.70 8.15
N GLN A 454 7.82 15.73 9.04
CA GLN A 454 7.33 15.96 10.40
C GLN A 454 7.99 15.03 11.42
N VAL A 455 8.06 15.46 12.68
CA VAL A 455 8.43 14.63 13.84
C VAL A 455 7.34 14.70 14.91
N ALA A 456 7.16 13.62 15.67
CA ALA A 456 6.24 13.60 16.81
C ALA A 456 6.93 13.06 18.05
N LYS A 457 6.66 13.68 19.21
CA LYS A 457 6.97 13.14 20.54
C LYS A 457 5.78 12.29 21.03
N PRO A 458 5.96 11.40 22.03
CA PRO A 458 4.85 10.69 22.66
C PRO A 458 3.82 11.68 23.23
N VAL A 459 2.54 11.42 22.99
CA VAL A 459 1.41 12.22 23.52
C VAL A 459 0.98 11.71 24.90
N ILE A 460 1.04 10.39 25.10
CA ILE A 460 0.77 9.71 26.38
C ILE A 460 1.87 8.68 26.65
N ALA A 461 1.96 8.22 27.90
CA ALA A 461 2.79 7.06 28.24
C ALA A 461 2.23 5.78 27.59
N PRO A 462 3.08 4.76 27.32
CA PRO A 462 2.62 3.47 26.82
C PRO A 462 1.55 2.83 27.72
N ILE A 463 0.49 2.30 27.10
CA ILE A 463 -0.57 1.60 27.82
C ILE A 463 -0.12 0.19 28.21
N GLY A 464 -0.34 -0.14 29.48
CA GLY A 464 0.07 -1.41 30.06
C GLY A 464 1.59 -1.54 30.03
N GLN A 465 2.06 -2.67 29.51
CA GLN A 465 3.48 -2.96 29.33
C GLN A 465 3.92 -2.79 27.87
N SER A 466 3.18 -2.04 27.06
CA SER A 466 3.51 -1.87 25.64
C SER A 466 4.90 -1.25 25.45
N ARG A 467 5.64 -1.70 24.44
CA ARG A 467 6.95 -1.12 24.07
C ARG A 467 6.99 -0.69 22.60
N ALA A 468 7.87 0.26 22.30
CA ALA A 468 8.16 0.70 20.95
C ALA A 468 8.98 -0.36 20.19
N ASN A 469 8.85 -0.41 18.87
CA ASN A 469 9.58 -1.36 18.03
C ASN A 469 11.09 -1.18 18.19
N HIS A 470 11.57 0.07 18.17
CA HIS A 470 12.99 0.39 18.32
C HIS A 470 13.55 -0.13 19.64
N ARG A 471 12.85 0.11 20.76
CA ARG A 471 13.25 -0.42 22.08
C ARG A 471 13.29 -1.95 22.13
N VAL A 472 12.28 -2.63 21.61
CA VAL A 472 12.26 -4.11 21.56
C VAL A 472 13.45 -4.66 20.76
N ILE A 473 13.79 -4.00 19.65
CA ILE A 473 14.93 -4.40 18.82
C ILE A 473 16.26 -4.16 19.56
N ALA A 474 16.43 -3.04 20.28
CA ALA A 474 17.60 -2.79 21.11
C ALA A 474 17.76 -3.83 22.23
N ASP A 475 16.67 -4.16 22.93
CA ASP A 475 16.68 -5.17 24.01
C ASP A 475 17.02 -6.57 23.50
N LEU A 476 16.54 -6.94 22.30
CA LEU A 476 16.90 -8.19 21.62
C LEU A 476 18.36 -8.17 21.15
N ALA A 477 18.84 -7.04 20.60
CA ALA A 477 20.21 -6.88 20.14
C ALA A 477 21.21 -7.17 21.27
N ALA A 478 20.99 -6.59 22.46
CA ALA A 478 21.82 -6.84 23.64
C ALA A 478 21.88 -8.34 24.00
N ARG A 479 20.74 -9.02 24.02
CA ARG A 479 20.65 -10.46 24.31
C ARG A 479 21.29 -11.33 23.24
N LEU A 480 21.22 -10.92 21.98
CA LEU A 480 21.82 -11.61 20.84
C LEU A 480 23.32 -11.35 20.70
N GLY A 481 23.86 -10.35 21.39
CA GLY A 481 25.26 -9.91 21.26
C GLY A 481 25.51 -9.05 20.01
N ALA A 482 24.47 -8.43 19.46
CA ALA A 482 24.57 -7.52 18.32
C ALA A 482 25.09 -6.15 18.77
N ILE A 483 26.13 -5.64 18.12
CA ILE A 483 26.77 -4.37 18.47
C ILE A 483 26.58 -3.37 17.33
N HIS A 484 25.97 -2.22 17.64
CA HIS A 484 25.83 -1.08 16.75
C HIS A 484 25.39 0.15 17.58
N PRO A 485 25.91 1.38 17.32
CA PRO A 485 25.59 2.57 18.11
C PRO A 485 24.09 2.85 18.21
N GLY A 486 23.36 2.67 17.11
CA GLY A 486 21.91 2.80 17.09
C GLY A 486 21.10 1.86 17.99
N PHE A 487 21.69 0.86 18.67
CA PHE A 487 20.98 0.10 19.72
C PHE A 487 21.05 0.77 21.10
N GLU A 488 22.00 1.68 21.31
CA GLU A 488 22.17 2.42 22.56
C GLU A 488 21.42 3.76 22.55
N MET A 489 21.01 4.23 21.38
CA MET A 489 20.26 5.47 21.20
C MET A 489 18.78 5.27 21.51
N ASP A 490 18.15 6.26 22.14
CA ASP A 490 16.69 6.33 22.18
C ASP A 490 16.09 6.77 20.83
N GLU A 491 14.76 6.79 20.73
CA GLU A 491 14.07 7.21 19.51
C GLU A 491 14.38 8.66 19.10
N TRP A 492 14.47 9.59 20.05
CA TRP A 492 14.64 11.01 19.74
C TRP A 492 16.07 11.33 19.30
N GLU A 493 17.06 10.74 19.96
CA GLU A 493 18.47 10.79 19.55
C GLU A 493 18.65 10.22 18.13
N MET A 494 17.99 9.11 17.83
CA MET A 494 18.00 8.52 16.49
C MET A 494 17.42 9.47 15.42
N ILE A 495 16.30 10.13 15.72
CA ILE A 495 15.66 11.09 14.81
C ILE A 495 16.62 12.27 14.56
N ASP A 496 17.20 12.82 15.63
CA ASP A 496 18.11 13.96 15.54
C ASP A 496 19.34 13.65 14.68
N GLN A 497 20.01 12.53 14.93
CA GLN A 497 21.17 12.11 14.14
C GLN A 497 20.83 11.88 12.67
N VAL A 498 19.65 11.31 12.38
CA VAL A 498 19.18 11.11 11.01
C VAL A 498 18.94 12.45 10.31
N LEU A 499 18.27 13.39 10.96
CA LEU A 499 17.99 14.71 10.37
C LEU A 499 19.29 15.48 10.12
N LEU A 500 20.20 15.53 11.09
CA LEU A 500 21.49 16.20 10.95
C LEU A 500 22.34 15.57 9.85
N ALA A 501 22.36 14.23 9.74
CA ALA A 501 23.06 13.53 8.65
C ALA A 501 22.41 13.73 7.26
N SER A 502 21.19 14.31 7.22
CA SER A 502 20.46 14.64 5.99
C SER A 502 20.60 16.12 5.62
N ASP A 503 21.45 16.89 6.31
CA ASP A 503 21.54 18.35 6.21
C ASP A 503 20.20 19.06 6.48
N LEU A 504 19.39 18.50 7.39
CA LEU A 504 18.10 19.04 7.81
C LEU A 504 18.15 19.60 9.24
N PRO A 505 17.19 20.47 9.64
CA PRO A 505 17.04 20.92 11.02
C PRO A 505 17.01 19.74 12.02
N GLY A 506 17.66 19.89 13.18
CA GLY A 506 17.65 18.89 14.24
C GLY A 506 16.24 18.60 14.77
N ALA A 507 16.08 17.51 15.53
CA ALA A 507 14.76 17.01 15.93
C ALA A 507 13.95 18.03 16.74
N ASP A 508 14.57 18.73 17.68
CA ASP A 508 13.88 19.77 18.48
C ASP A 508 13.55 21.01 17.65
N GLU A 509 14.41 21.40 16.71
CA GLU A 509 14.13 22.51 15.79
C GLU A 509 12.95 22.17 14.89
N LEU A 510 12.95 20.99 14.27
CA LEU A 510 11.84 20.53 13.43
C LEU A 510 10.54 20.35 14.24
N HIS A 511 10.63 19.92 15.50
CA HIS A 511 9.46 19.83 16.39
C HIS A 511 8.86 21.21 16.69
N VAL A 512 9.69 22.23 16.92
CA VAL A 512 9.25 23.62 17.14
C VAL A 512 8.70 24.24 15.85
N LEU A 513 9.34 23.99 14.70
CA LEU A 513 8.82 24.36 13.38
C LEU A 513 7.48 23.67 13.07
N GLY A 514 7.24 22.52 13.67
CA GLY A 514 6.08 21.64 13.46
C GLY A 514 6.19 20.80 12.18
N ARG A 515 6.69 21.38 11.09
CA ARG A 515 6.89 20.70 9.80
C ARG A 515 7.88 21.45 8.91
N LEU A 516 8.57 20.72 8.04
CA LEU A 516 9.43 21.27 6.99
C LEU A 516 8.85 20.96 5.61
N ASP A 517 8.76 21.94 4.74
CA ASP A 517 8.34 21.74 3.35
C ASP A 517 9.56 21.42 2.47
N CYS A 518 9.65 20.17 2.03
CA CYS A 518 10.71 19.67 1.14
C CYS A 518 10.31 19.75 -0.33
N ALA A 519 9.42 20.68 -0.70
CA ALA A 519 9.00 20.84 -2.09
C ALA A 519 10.18 21.22 -2.98
N LYS A 520 10.25 20.58 -4.14
CA LYS A 520 11.16 20.96 -5.21
C LYS A 520 10.68 22.27 -5.82
N VAL A 521 11.61 23.06 -6.35
CA VAL A 521 11.27 24.22 -7.17
C VAL A 521 10.50 23.78 -8.42
N PHE A 522 9.74 24.69 -9.00
CA PHE A 522 8.81 24.40 -10.10
C PHE A 522 9.49 23.62 -11.24
N GLU A 523 10.65 24.09 -11.70
CA GLU A 523 11.40 23.49 -12.81
C GLU A 523 11.78 22.04 -12.55
N ASP A 524 12.16 21.69 -11.32
CA ASP A 524 12.56 20.32 -10.94
C ASP A 524 11.36 19.41 -10.69
N ALA A 525 10.31 19.93 -10.07
CA ALA A 525 9.04 19.19 -9.86
C ALA A 525 8.35 18.86 -11.19
N HIS A 526 8.57 19.70 -12.20
CA HIS A 526 8.01 19.59 -13.55
C HIS A 526 9.00 19.01 -14.57
N PHE A 527 10.17 18.53 -14.16
CA PHE A 527 11.20 17.94 -15.05
C PHE A 527 11.66 18.85 -16.20
N LEU A 528 11.58 20.18 -16.03
CA LEU A 528 12.10 21.18 -16.96
C LEU A 528 13.61 21.38 -16.82
N SER A 529 14.18 20.96 -15.70
CA SER A 529 15.63 20.81 -15.49
C SER A 529 16.17 19.45 -15.98
N GLY A 530 15.29 18.55 -16.42
CA GLY A 530 15.61 17.17 -16.80
C GLY A 530 14.93 16.12 -15.90
N PHE A 531 14.71 14.93 -16.45
CA PHE A 531 14.23 13.74 -15.74
C PHE A 531 15.33 13.09 -14.88
N GLY A 532 14.96 12.15 -14.02
CA GLY A 532 15.87 11.50 -13.07
C GLY A 532 16.86 10.49 -13.66
N HIS A 533 16.91 10.35 -15.00
CA HIS A 533 17.90 9.53 -15.69
C HIS A 533 19.20 10.32 -15.91
N ASP A 534 20.33 9.62 -16.08
CA ASP A 534 21.66 10.24 -16.20
C ASP A 534 21.79 11.29 -17.32
N ASP A 535 21.02 11.17 -18.40
CA ASP A 535 21.00 12.11 -19.52
C ASP A 535 19.86 13.16 -19.43
N GLY A 536 19.12 13.16 -18.32
CA GLY A 536 18.00 14.07 -18.08
C GLY A 536 16.77 13.82 -18.94
N ARG A 537 16.64 12.67 -19.63
CA ARG A 537 15.53 12.39 -20.55
C ARG A 537 14.55 11.36 -20.01
N PHE A 538 13.26 11.55 -20.25
CA PHE A 538 12.24 10.54 -20.04
C PHE A 538 12.46 9.36 -21.00
N ARG A 539 12.27 8.14 -20.49
CA ARG A 539 12.42 6.92 -21.29
C ARG A 539 11.09 6.44 -21.83
N PHE A 540 10.88 6.61 -23.14
CA PHE A 540 9.87 5.80 -23.83
C PHE A 540 10.36 4.37 -24.02
N ALA A 541 11.69 4.15 -24.11
CA ALA A 541 12.30 2.84 -24.24
C ALA A 541 13.14 2.47 -23.01
N PRO A 542 12.53 2.13 -21.86
CA PRO A 542 13.28 1.79 -20.66
C PRO A 542 14.00 0.44 -20.79
N ASP A 543 15.16 0.32 -20.16
CA ASP A 543 15.79 -0.99 -19.90
C ASP A 543 15.14 -1.62 -18.66
N TRP A 544 14.38 -2.68 -18.88
CA TRP A 544 13.71 -3.41 -17.80
C TRP A 544 14.64 -4.33 -17.00
N GLY A 545 15.85 -4.61 -17.51
CA GLY A 545 16.79 -5.57 -16.93
C GLY A 545 16.32 -7.02 -16.95
N VAL A 546 15.19 -7.33 -17.61
CA VAL A 546 14.63 -8.67 -17.78
C VAL A 546 14.02 -8.81 -19.18
N GLU A 547 13.97 -10.04 -19.68
CA GLU A 547 13.30 -10.36 -20.93
C GLU A 547 11.77 -10.43 -20.78
N GLY A 548 11.04 -10.37 -21.89
CA GLY A 548 9.59 -10.57 -21.94
C GLY A 548 8.74 -9.34 -21.62
N LEU A 549 9.36 -8.19 -21.36
CA LEU A 549 8.67 -6.90 -21.25
C LEU A 549 8.81 -6.10 -22.55
N PRO A 550 7.80 -5.31 -22.94
CA PRO A 550 7.83 -4.56 -24.18
C PRO A 550 8.87 -3.44 -24.12
N GLU A 551 9.58 -3.22 -25.23
CA GLU A 551 10.60 -2.17 -25.33
C GLU A 551 9.99 -0.76 -25.28
N LEU A 552 8.83 -0.57 -25.89
CA LEU A 552 8.08 0.70 -25.93
C LEU A 552 6.76 0.54 -25.14
N PRO A 553 6.07 1.64 -24.75
CA PRO A 553 4.80 1.52 -24.05
C PRO A 553 3.78 0.72 -24.88
N ASP A 554 3.22 -0.34 -24.30
CA ASP A 554 2.31 -1.26 -24.97
C ASP A 554 1.36 -1.96 -23.95
N HIS A 555 0.46 -2.81 -24.44
CA HIS A 555 -0.31 -3.73 -23.62
C HIS A 555 0.36 -5.10 -23.54
N LEU A 556 0.73 -5.52 -22.32
CA LEU A 556 1.27 -6.86 -22.05
C LEU A 556 0.17 -7.80 -21.55
N ALA A 557 -0.23 -8.75 -22.40
CA ALA A 557 -1.27 -9.75 -22.11
C ALA A 557 -0.73 -10.95 -21.31
N VAL A 558 -0.36 -10.70 -20.04
CA VAL A 558 0.16 -11.72 -19.09
C VAL A 558 -0.72 -11.88 -17.86
N THR A 559 -1.93 -11.30 -17.90
CA THR A 559 -2.91 -11.37 -16.81
C THR A 559 -3.55 -12.75 -16.73
N ASP A 560 -4.09 -13.08 -15.56
CA ASP A 560 -4.85 -14.31 -15.32
C ASP A 560 -6.27 -14.14 -15.86
N ASP A 561 -6.38 -14.19 -17.19
CA ASP A 561 -7.62 -13.96 -17.93
C ASP A 561 -8.66 -15.05 -17.67
N ALA A 562 -9.93 -14.62 -17.65
CA ALA A 562 -11.06 -15.50 -17.46
C ALA A 562 -11.12 -16.58 -18.55
N ASP A 563 -11.54 -17.79 -18.17
CA ASP A 563 -11.69 -18.93 -19.06
C ASP A 563 -13.04 -19.64 -18.84
N GLU A 564 -13.30 -20.73 -19.55
CA GLU A 564 -14.55 -21.48 -19.43
C GLU A 564 -14.78 -22.04 -18.02
N GLU A 565 -13.71 -22.40 -17.29
CA GLU A 565 -13.79 -22.94 -15.93
C GLU A 565 -13.92 -21.81 -14.90
N HIS A 566 -13.35 -20.64 -15.17
CA HIS A 566 -13.28 -19.47 -14.31
C HIS A 566 -13.72 -18.20 -15.09
N PRO A 567 -15.02 -18.04 -15.36
CA PRO A 567 -15.51 -17.01 -16.27
C PRO A 567 -15.48 -15.57 -15.70
N PHE A 568 -15.05 -15.40 -14.44
CA PHE A 568 -15.01 -14.10 -13.77
C PHE A 568 -13.59 -13.67 -13.39
N ARG A 569 -13.35 -12.37 -13.40
CA ARG A 569 -12.15 -11.72 -12.84
C ARG A 569 -12.46 -11.14 -11.47
N LEU A 570 -11.65 -11.50 -10.47
CA LEU A 570 -11.75 -10.97 -9.11
C LEU A 570 -10.82 -9.76 -8.93
N ILE A 571 -11.37 -8.67 -8.40
CA ILE A 571 -10.62 -7.54 -7.87
C ILE A 571 -10.88 -7.38 -6.37
N THR A 572 -9.86 -6.97 -5.62
CA THR A 572 -9.91 -6.81 -4.15
C THR A 572 -9.53 -5.38 -3.75
N PRO A 573 -10.37 -4.37 -4.09
CA PRO A 573 -10.05 -2.98 -3.80
C PRO A 573 -10.09 -2.69 -2.28
N PRO A 574 -9.42 -1.64 -1.79
CA PRO A 574 -9.42 -1.29 -0.37
C PRO A 574 -10.80 -0.89 0.16
N SER A 575 -11.04 -1.15 1.45
CA SER A 575 -12.20 -0.62 2.18
C SER A 575 -12.01 0.86 2.52
N ARG A 576 -13.12 1.61 2.59
CA ARG A 576 -13.14 3.00 3.09
C ARG A 576 -12.95 3.08 4.60
N HIS A 577 -13.49 2.11 5.33
CA HIS A 577 -13.72 2.20 6.77
C HIS A 577 -12.58 1.65 7.62
N PHE A 578 -11.73 0.82 7.05
CA PHE A 578 -10.56 0.26 7.71
C PHE A 578 -9.41 0.13 6.71
N LEU A 579 -8.18 -0.01 7.20
CA LEU A 579 -6.97 -0.03 6.38
C LEU A 579 -6.39 -1.44 6.40
N ASN A 580 -6.50 -2.17 5.28
CA ASN A 580 -6.20 -3.60 5.24
C ASN A 580 -6.95 -4.33 6.37
N THR A 581 -6.25 -4.83 7.39
CA THR A 581 -6.87 -5.41 8.60
C THR A 581 -6.87 -4.47 9.81
N SER A 582 -6.18 -3.33 9.76
CA SER A 582 -6.15 -2.35 10.86
C SER A 582 -7.49 -1.61 10.95
N PHE A 583 -7.94 -1.35 12.18
CA PHE A 583 -9.26 -0.78 12.53
C PHE A 583 -10.43 -1.75 12.41
N THR A 584 -10.21 -3.01 12.05
CA THR A 584 -11.28 -4.02 11.98
C THR A 584 -11.75 -4.47 13.37
N GLU A 585 -11.01 -4.14 14.42
CA GLU A 585 -11.40 -4.35 15.81
C GLU A 585 -12.47 -3.35 16.25
N MET A 586 -12.44 -2.13 15.69
CA MET A 586 -13.27 -0.99 16.11
C MET A 586 -14.75 -1.25 15.78
N PRO A 587 -15.65 -1.30 16.79
CA PRO A 587 -17.09 -1.39 16.55
C PRO A 587 -17.60 -0.38 15.53
N THR A 588 -17.16 0.89 15.60
CA THR A 588 -17.67 1.92 14.69
C THR A 588 -17.29 1.68 13.24
N SER A 589 -16.06 1.22 12.98
CA SER A 589 -15.58 0.92 11.63
C SER A 589 -16.31 -0.30 11.05
N ARG A 590 -16.56 -1.33 11.87
CA ARG A 590 -17.32 -2.52 11.47
C ARG A 590 -18.78 -2.20 11.15
N THR A 591 -19.47 -1.45 12.01
CA THR A 591 -20.87 -1.09 11.77
C THR A 591 -21.03 -0.30 10.47
N GLN A 592 -20.11 0.61 10.15
CA GLN A 592 -20.15 1.37 8.90
C GLN A 592 -19.81 0.53 7.68
N ALA A 593 -18.86 -0.40 7.80
CA ALA A 593 -18.48 -1.29 6.71
C ALA A 593 -19.51 -2.41 6.46
N GLY A 594 -20.30 -2.76 7.47
CA GLY A 594 -21.28 -3.85 7.41
C GLY A 594 -20.61 -5.22 7.49
N ARG A 595 -20.58 -5.94 6.37
CA ARG A 595 -20.04 -7.30 6.25
C ARG A 595 -19.28 -7.47 4.93
N PRO A 596 -18.43 -8.50 4.79
CA PRO A 596 -17.86 -8.85 3.49
C PRO A 596 -18.97 -9.09 2.45
N THR A 597 -18.86 -8.44 1.30
CA THR A 597 -19.82 -8.56 0.19
C THR A 597 -19.09 -8.69 -1.15
N ALA A 598 -19.70 -9.41 -2.07
CA ALA A 598 -19.27 -9.55 -3.46
C ALA A 598 -20.15 -8.65 -4.33
N LEU A 599 -19.55 -7.60 -4.89
CA LEU A 599 -20.19 -6.72 -5.87
C LEU A 599 -20.20 -7.44 -7.21
N ILE A 600 -21.39 -7.74 -7.72
CA ILE A 600 -21.60 -8.52 -8.96
C ILE A 600 -22.60 -7.78 -9.85
N HIS A 601 -22.36 -7.78 -11.16
CA HIS A 601 -23.29 -7.15 -12.10
C HIS A 601 -24.69 -7.83 -12.04
N PRO A 602 -25.81 -7.08 -12.03
CA PRO A 602 -27.15 -7.65 -11.89
C PRO A 602 -27.51 -8.73 -12.92
N GLU A 603 -27.06 -8.59 -14.17
CA GLU A 603 -27.29 -9.61 -15.20
C GLU A 603 -26.51 -10.91 -14.93
N ASP A 604 -25.32 -10.82 -14.33
CA ASP A 604 -24.55 -12.00 -13.97
C ASP A 604 -25.17 -12.68 -12.73
N CYS A 605 -25.71 -11.90 -11.78
CA CYS A 605 -26.53 -12.43 -10.69
C CYS A 605 -27.73 -13.20 -11.24
N ALA A 606 -28.47 -12.62 -12.19
CA ALA A 606 -29.64 -13.26 -12.81
C ALA A 606 -29.26 -14.56 -13.56
N ALA A 607 -28.16 -14.55 -14.31
CA ALA A 607 -27.67 -15.73 -15.03
C ALA A 607 -27.25 -16.88 -14.09
N LEU A 608 -26.76 -16.55 -12.89
CA LEU A 608 -26.34 -17.50 -11.87
C LEU A 608 -27.44 -17.87 -10.87
N GLY A 609 -28.63 -17.27 -10.97
CA GLY A 609 -29.72 -17.48 -10.01
C GLY A 609 -29.39 -16.98 -8.59
N LEU A 610 -28.60 -15.91 -8.49
CA LEU A 610 -28.19 -15.30 -7.21
C LEU A 610 -29.09 -14.11 -6.85
N ALA A 611 -29.67 -14.13 -5.65
CA ALA A 611 -30.40 -12.98 -5.10
C ALA A 611 -29.52 -12.13 -4.16
N GLU A 612 -29.94 -10.89 -3.92
CA GLU A 612 -29.28 -10.01 -2.97
C GLU A 612 -29.23 -10.64 -1.58
N THR A 613 -28.09 -10.48 -0.89
CA THR A 613 -27.79 -11.05 0.43
C THR A 613 -27.66 -12.57 0.51
N GLU A 614 -27.91 -13.33 -0.56
CA GLU A 614 -27.59 -14.76 -0.58
C GLU A 614 -26.08 -14.98 -0.55
N LEU A 615 -25.66 -16.18 -0.14
CA LEU A 615 -24.26 -16.58 -0.22
C LEU A 615 -23.91 -17.06 -1.62
N VAL A 616 -22.80 -16.55 -2.14
CA VAL A 616 -22.13 -17.07 -3.33
C VAL A 616 -20.81 -17.69 -2.91
N ALA A 617 -20.52 -18.87 -3.44
CA ALA A 617 -19.19 -19.45 -3.39
C ALA A 617 -18.35 -18.82 -4.51
N ILE A 618 -17.21 -18.26 -4.14
CA ILE A 618 -16.20 -17.71 -5.06
C ILE A 618 -14.97 -18.59 -4.93
N GLY A 619 -14.50 -19.16 -6.03
CA GLY A 619 -13.39 -20.09 -5.96
C GLY A 619 -12.53 -20.16 -7.21
N ASN A 620 -11.36 -20.77 -7.03
CA ASN A 620 -10.43 -21.17 -8.07
C ASN A 620 -9.67 -22.42 -7.59
N ARG A 621 -8.57 -22.77 -8.26
CA ARG A 621 -7.75 -23.95 -7.91
C ARG A 621 -7.08 -23.87 -6.53
N LYS A 622 -6.97 -22.68 -5.93
CA LYS A 622 -6.29 -22.48 -4.62
C LYS A 622 -7.26 -22.64 -3.46
N ALA A 623 -8.45 -22.06 -3.57
CA ALA A 623 -9.42 -22.04 -2.49
C ALA A 623 -10.84 -21.74 -2.98
N GLU A 624 -11.77 -21.86 -2.04
CA GLU A 624 -13.15 -21.42 -2.14
C GLU A 624 -13.47 -20.61 -0.87
N ILE A 625 -14.17 -19.49 -1.04
CA ILE A 625 -14.71 -18.65 0.03
C ILE A 625 -16.22 -18.46 -0.19
N LYS A 626 -16.95 -18.17 0.89
CA LYS A 626 -18.38 -17.86 0.85
C LYS A 626 -18.60 -16.41 1.25
N VAL A 627 -19.26 -15.63 0.39
CA VAL A 627 -19.46 -14.18 0.55
C VAL A 627 -20.91 -13.82 0.21
N HIS A 628 -21.44 -12.79 0.87
CA HIS A 628 -22.79 -12.32 0.58
C HIS A 628 -22.84 -11.53 -0.74
N VAL A 629 -23.81 -11.82 -1.59
CA VAL A 629 -24.03 -11.14 -2.87
C VAL A 629 -24.57 -9.73 -2.64
N LYS A 630 -24.02 -8.77 -3.37
CA LYS A 630 -24.55 -7.41 -3.51
C LYS A 630 -24.60 -7.06 -5.00
N PRO A 631 -25.79 -7.10 -5.64
CA PRO A 631 -25.93 -6.67 -7.02
C PRO A 631 -25.50 -5.22 -7.18
N PHE A 632 -24.66 -4.94 -8.18
CA PHE A 632 -24.06 -3.63 -8.37
C PHE A 632 -23.92 -3.32 -9.87
N PRO A 633 -24.74 -2.42 -10.43
CA PRO A 633 -24.69 -2.09 -11.86
C PRO A 633 -23.45 -1.27 -12.26
N GLY A 634 -22.67 -0.78 -11.28
CA GLY A 634 -21.46 -0.01 -11.52
C GLY A 634 -20.21 -0.85 -11.75
N ILE A 635 -20.32 -2.13 -12.07
CA ILE A 635 -19.18 -3.02 -12.38
C ILE A 635 -19.44 -3.73 -13.71
N ALA A 636 -18.41 -3.96 -14.51
CA ALA A 636 -18.57 -4.67 -15.77
C ALA A 636 -18.99 -6.14 -15.56
N ARG A 637 -19.74 -6.69 -16.52
CA ARG A 637 -20.04 -8.12 -16.56
C ARG A 637 -18.76 -8.96 -16.60
N GLY A 638 -18.77 -10.11 -15.93
CA GLY A 638 -17.59 -10.96 -15.80
C GLY A 638 -16.54 -10.43 -14.81
N VAL A 639 -16.83 -9.37 -14.07
CA VAL A 639 -15.94 -8.85 -13.00
C VAL A 639 -16.68 -8.89 -11.67
N VAL A 640 -15.99 -9.34 -10.62
CA VAL A 640 -16.48 -9.35 -9.24
C VAL A 640 -15.51 -8.58 -8.35
N ALA A 641 -16.04 -7.72 -7.47
CA ALA A 641 -15.24 -7.00 -6.49
C ALA A 641 -15.59 -7.43 -5.07
N VAL A 642 -14.57 -7.70 -4.25
CA VAL A 642 -14.71 -7.90 -2.80
C VAL A 642 -13.86 -6.85 -2.11
N GLU A 643 -14.53 -5.83 -1.54
CA GLU A 643 -13.83 -4.68 -0.96
C GLU A 643 -13.28 -4.97 0.44
N GLY A 644 -12.01 -4.62 0.65
CA GLY A 644 -11.31 -4.70 1.93
C GLY A 644 -10.75 -6.08 2.27
N ILE A 645 -9.73 -6.09 3.11
CA ILE A 645 -9.17 -7.31 3.70
C ILE A 645 -9.82 -7.51 5.07
N TRP A 646 -11.04 -8.05 5.05
CA TRP A 646 -11.72 -8.44 6.28
C TRP A 646 -10.99 -9.61 6.96
N PRO A 647 -10.91 -9.64 8.31
CA PRO A 647 -10.49 -10.82 9.02
C PRO A 647 -11.35 -12.04 8.68
N ASP A 648 -10.72 -13.19 8.55
CA ASP A 648 -11.33 -14.47 8.16
C ASP A 648 -12.60 -14.84 8.93
N ARG A 649 -12.66 -14.53 10.22
CA ARG A 649 -13.81 -14.76 11.11
C ARG A 649 -15.10 -14.07 10.67
N PHE A 650 -15.03 -13.11 9.74
CA PHE A 650 -16.19 -12.44 9.15
C PHE A 650 -16.67 -13.11 7.85
N PHE A 651 -15.96 -14.12 7.35
CA PHE A 651 -16.36 -14.93 6.21
C PHE A 651 -16.96 -16.25 6.68
N GLU A 652 -18.01 -16.69 6.01
CA GLU A 652 -18.57 -18.03 6.21
C GLU A 652 -17.51 -19.07 5.83
N GLY A 653 -17.19 -19.98 6.76
CA GLY A 653 -16.12 -20.96 6.59
C GLY A 653 -14.70 -20.48 6.94
N GLY A 654 -14.53 -19.27 7.46
CA GLY A 654 -13.27 -18.83 8.08
C GLY A 654 -12.11 -18.64 7.10
N LYS A 655 -12.39 -18.22 5.86
CA LYS A 655 -11.37 -17.96 4.83
C LYS A 655 -11.61 -16.59 4.18
N GLY A 656 -10.64 -15.68 4.33
CA GLY A 656 -10.67 -14.37 3.70
C GLY A 656 -10.28 -14.38 2.21
N VAL A 657 -10.55 -13.27 1.52
CA VAL A 657 -10.41 -13.13 0.05
C VAL A 657 -9.02 -13.48 -0.49
N ASN A 658 -7.96 -13.20 0.26
CA ASN A 658 -6.58 -13.47 -0.17
C ASN A 658 -6.21 -14.96 -0.24
N HIS A 659 -7.09 -15.87 0.20
CA HIS A 659 -6.96 -17.30 -0.10
C HIS A 659 -7.06 -17.59 -1.60
N LEU A 660 -7.76 -16.72 -2.37
CA LEU A 660 -7.93 -16.87 -3.80
C LEU A 660 -6.78 -16.26 -4.61
N THR A 661 -6.16 -15.20 -4.08
CA THR A 661 -5.20 -14.37 -4.82
C THR A 661 -3.86 -15.07 -5.03
N SER A 662 -3.20 -14.79 -6.16
CA SER A 662 -1.88 -15.38 -6.46
C SER A 662 -0.74 -14.65 -5.77
N ALA A 663 0.20 -15.43 -5.24
CA ALA A 663 1.50 -14.94 -4.80
C ALA A 663 2.51 -14.81 -5.94
N ASP A 664 2.14 -15.10 -7.20
CA ASP A 664 3.08 -14.99 -8.31
C ASP A 664 3.57 -13.53 -8.46
N PRO A 665 4.89 -13.33 -8.62
CA PRO A 665 5.45 -11.99 -8.67
C PRO A 665 5.14 -11.33 -10.03
N ALA A 666 4.80 -10.04 -9.99
CA ALA A 666 4.81 -9.20 -11.18
C ALA A 666 6.25 -8.91 -11.64
N LEU A 667 6.46 -8.76 -12.95
CA LEU A 667 7.77 -8.37 -13.48
C LEU A 667 7.94 -6.83 -13.53
N PRO A 668 9.19 -6.33 -13.50
CA PRO A 668 10.43 -7.03 -13.11
C PRO A 668 10.65 -7.03 -11.58
N GLY A 669 10.04 -6.09 -10.86
CA GLY A 669 10.35 -5.78 -9.45
C GLY A 669 9.64 -6.63 -8.40
N GLY A 670 8.88 -7.66 -8.79
CA GLY A 670 8.01 -8.42 -7.90
C GLY A 670 6.74 -7.67 -7.52
N GLY A 671 5.99 -8.24 -6.57
CA GLY A 671 4.77 -7.65 -6.03
C GLY A 671 3.58 -8.59 -6.06
N ALA A 672 2.56 -8.27 -5.26
CA ALA A 672 1.38 -9.09 -5.09
C ALA A 672 0.25 -8.68 -6.06
N VAL A 673 -0.21 -9.63 -6.86
CA VAL A 673 -1.13 -9.39 -7.99
C VAL A 673 -2.60 -9.55 -7.59
N PHE A 674 -3.02 -8.80 -6.57
CA PHE A 674 -4.32 -8.94 -5.92
C PHE A 674 -5.56 -8.72 -6.82
N HIS A 675 -5.43 -8.00 -7.94
CA HIS A 675 -6.52 -7.70 -8.88
C HIS A 675 -6.42 -8.55 -10.16
N ASP A 676 -5.60 -9.59 -10.12
CA ASP A 676 -5.29 -10.45 -11.26
C ASP A 676 -5.48 -11.93 -10.90
N THR A 677 -6.75 -12.27 -10.71
CA THR A 677 -7.18 -13.62 -10.32
C THR A 677 -8.46 -13.95 -11.06
N LYS A 678 -8.48 -15.05 -11.81
CA LYS A 678 -9.72 -15.62 -12.34
C LYS A 678 -10.40 -16.52 -11.31
N VAL A 679 -11.72 -16.48 -11.31
CA VAL A 679 -12.58 -17.23 -10.38
C VAL A 679 -13.84 -17.72 -11.09
N TRP A 680 -14.46 -18.75 -10.51
CA TRP A 680 -15.84 -19.10 -10.77
C TRP A 680 -16.74 -18.55 -9.66
N LEU A 681 -18.04 -18.42 -9.97
CA LEU A 681 -19.10 -18.10 -9.01
C LEU A 681 -20.15 -19.22 -9.02
N ARG A 682 -20.56 -19.70 -7.84
CA ARG A 682 -21.61 -20.73 -7.70
C ARG A 682 -22.58 -20.35 -6.58
N ALA A 683 -23.88 -20.56 -6.81
CA ALA A 683 -24.90 -20.39 -5.78
C ALA A 683 -24.71 -21.40 -4.64
N CYS A 684 -24.74 -20.92 -3.40
CA CYS A 684 -24.75 -21.78 -2.22
C CYS A 684 -26.18 -22.27 -1.96
N HIS A 685 -26.60 -23.38 -2.57
CA HIS A 685 -27.91 -23.95 -2.25
C HIS A 685 -27.89 -24.60 -0.85
N PRO A 686 -28.82 -24.24 0.06
CA PRO A 686 -28.86 -24.76 1.43
C PRO A 686 -29.00 -26.29 1.55
N GLU A 687 -29.41 -26.98 0.49
CA GLU A 687 -29.81 -28.39 0.54
C GLU A 687 -28.68 -29.39 0.22
N ARG A 688 -27.53 -28.95 -0.32
CA ARG A 688 -26.44 -29.88 -0.66
C ARG A 688 -25.47 -30.19 0.48
N GLU A 689 -25.50 -29.47 1.59
CA GLU A 689 -24.55 -29.65 2.69
C GLU A 689 -25.01 -30.61 3.79
N ARG A 690 -26.27 -31.08 3.77
CA ARG A 690 -26.76 -32.11 4.72
C ARG A 690 -26.49 -33.56 4.28
N GLY A 691 -25.82 -33.77 3.15
CA GLY A 691 -25.66 -35.10 2.54
C GLY A 691 -24.33 -35.83 2.78
N ILE A 692 -23.37 -35.27 3.52
CA ILE A 692 -22.04 -35.89 3.75
C ILE A 692 -21.75 -36.09 5.25
N SER A 693 -22.80 -36.38 6.02
CA SER A 693 -22.66 -36.97 7.35
C SER A 693 -23.78 -38.00 7.53
N ALA A 694 -23.64 -39.13 6.86
CA ALA A 694 -24.31 -40.38 7.17
C ALA A 694 -23.27 -41.49 7.23
#